data_AF-A0AAV1PPS6-F1
#
_entry.id   AF-A0AAV1PPS6-F1
#
_cell.length_a   1.000
_cell.length_b   1.000
_cell.length_c   1.000
_cell.angle_alpha   90.00
_cell.angle_beta   90.00
_cell.angle_gamma   90.00
#
_symmetry.space_group_name_H-M   'P 1'
#
loop_
_entity.id
_entity.type
_entity.pdbx_description
1 polymer ?
#
loop_
_entity_poly.entity_id
_entity_poly.type
_entity_poly.pdbx_seq_one_letter_code
_entity_poly.pdbx_strand_id
1 'polypeptide(L)'
;MERTVVQITLFGLLLAFVTMQPNKDDWNIYSFHINSTVNSRYATTVITSRVANRMDESKEIEFQVRIPKNAFISKFRMFIDGQVYDGVVKTKEQAQQQYSEAVSRGQSAGLVSSVGRTLEEFKTSVTVAAHKKVTFELTYEELLKRRLGKYELQIHARPMQPVKDFKVDVSIHEKASISFLEVKGGLSTNALANAITKTHTDKQAWVYFYPTEDQQKTCDRCGEEGMNGDLVIVYDVNRDASIGDIQTSDGYFVHHFAPSSLSRIPKNFVFLIDKSGSMHGKKIEQTRTALTRILNDLAEDDYFGLITFDGNIFHWKRELVQASKENVDSAKDFARNIQNGGSTDINGAVLQGAQMLNVHPREGSASILILLTDGDPTAGVTNLRQILSNVRQAIAEKFPLYCLGFGFDVNFEFLEKMSLQNNGAARRIYQDSDADLQLTGFYEEVATPLLTDVTMIYTGGTNLTQTNFSQYYNGSEIVVAGQILHNDIDTFSPQVVAISSKRRLTFSETNTTVESTGTVSESHIQRVWAYLTVKQLLDKQLQLSGAEEEDVRKEALALSFKYSFVTPLTSMVVTKPPGENTEVLHKPKEGQQQGILQQRQSQLTGRHKTSSSQIKVEPLPGRAGVASNRIRMASFPVQTAQRAPGLGGGFSGRYGQIKVEPLPGRAGVASIQEMPIAYDDYQDSPILNLQRRPGMIPFLHRFLIKTENQSLPLCFDIKGDVRLKLLHHPSGELIVNGKLQKDNGGFKRIVIHLDIFTSIDVDTHRITVKDLGGLRHHTGIDLITVGSVTVIRRDQEIDVTAGDTRMVILLHERNGRKFLWPVLRLKPSDSNAEGILALKPAIYEKVQQTPSTKLKIKDQEIDVTRSDAADYSIVAAPTLGCWLMSAESALQRPLDDFIVAEL
;
A
#
# COMPACT_ATOMS: atom_id res chain seq x y z
N MET A 1 22.63 -10.90 91.69
CA MET A 1 22.05 -9.63 92.16
C MET A 1 22.34 -8.55 91.13
N GLU A 2 21.64 -7.42 91.21
CA GLU A 2 21.76 -6.28 90.30
C GLU A 2 23.15 -5.59 90.35
N ARG A 3 23.63 -5.01 89.23
CA ARG A 3 23.69 -3.53 88.99
C ARG A 3 24.57 -3.10 87.79
N THR A 4 23.90 -2.50 86.81
CA THR A 4 24.18 -1.17 86.20
C THR A 4 25.61 -0.70 85.91
N VAL A 5 25.98 -0.71 84.62
CA VAL A 5 26.88 0.23 83.89
C VAL A 5 26.31 0.30 82.45
N VAL A 6 25.94 1.39 81.75
CA VAL A 6 26.29 2.84 81.65
C VAL A 6 27.24 3.16 80.47
N GLN A 7 26.88 4.17 79.66
CA GLN A 7 27.56 4.71 78.45
C GLN A 7 27.57 3.78 77.18
N ILE A 8 27.59 4.27 75.92
CA ILE A 8 27.63 5.66 75.39
C ILE A 8 26.78 5.80 74.09
N THR A 9 26.59 7.05 73.63
CA THR A 9 25.73 7.51 72.52
C THR A 9 26.17 7.12 71.10
N LEU A 10 25.20 7.06 70.15
CA LEU A 10 25.25 7.90 68.94
C LEU A 10 23.85 8.24 68.39
N PHE A 11 23.76 9.26 67.54
CA PHE A 11 22.53 9.91 67.05
C PHE A 11 22.36 9.69 65.53
N GLY A 12 21.14 9.36 65.10
CA GLY A 12 20.59 9.64 63.75
C GLY A 12 21.27 9.10 62.48
N LEU A 13 20.54 8.28 61.71
CA LEU A 13 20.07 8.73 60.38
C LEU A 13 18.81 7.96 59.96
N LEU A 14 17.80 8.66 59.43
CA LEU A 14 16.55 8.05 58.95
C LEU A 14 16.63 7.79 57.44
N LEU A 15 17.35 6.74 57.04
CA LEU A 15 17.44 6.32 55.63
C LEU A 15 16.18 5.57 55.19
N ALA A 16 15.14 6.34 54.83
CA ALA A 16 14.02 5.82 54.07
C ALA A 16 14.50 5.43 52.67
N PHE A 17 14.74 4.14 52.45
CA PHE A 17 14.99 3.58 51.11
C PHE A 17 13.71 3.67 50.27
N VAL A 18 13.50 4.84 49.66
CA VAL A 18 12.65 4.96 48.47
C VAL A 18 13.34 4.15 47.38
N THR A 19 12.84 2.95 47.11
CA THR A 19 13.27 2.17 45.94
C THR A 19 12.77 2.87 44.68
N MET A 20 13.54 3.84 44.19
CA MET A 20 13.38 4.32 42.81
C MET A 20 13.52 3.10 41.92
N GLN A 21 12.43 2.74 41.22
CA GLN A 21 12.52 1.80 40.12
C GLN A 21 13.43 2.43 39.06
N PRO A 22 14.39 1.69 38.47
CA PRO A 22 15.12 2.19 37.31
C PRO A 22 14.10 2.55 36.23
N ASN A 23 14.25 3.74 35.67
CA ASN A 23 13.19 4.40 34.91
C ASN A 23 12.99 3.78 33.52
N LYS A 24 11.91 4.16 32.82
CA LYS A 24 11.73 3.91 31.37
C LYS A 24 12.99 4.35 30.60
N ASP A 25 13.25 3.73 29.44
CA ASP A 25 14.38 4.00 28.54
C ASP A 25 14.76 5.51 28.41
N ASP A 26 15.83 5.95 29.08
CA ASP A 26 16.23 7.37 29.14
C ASP A 26 17.12 7.79 27.96
N TRP A 27 16.60 7.60 26.74
CA TRP A 27 17.13 8.26 25.54
C TRP A 27 16.21 9.43 25.15
N ASN A 28 16.80 10.63 25.11
CA ASN A 28 16.04 11.87 25.11
C ASN A 28 16.23 12.65 23.81
N ILE A 29 15.13 12.88 23.09
CA ILE A 29 15.09 13.83 21.97
C ILE A 29 14.97 15.22 22.58
N TYR A 30 16.09 15.93 22.65
CA TYR A 30 16.17 17.22 23.34
C TYR A 30 15.88 18.41 22.43
N SER A 31 15.82 18.19 21.11
CA SER A 31 15.58 19.22 20.08
C SER A 31 15.09 18.55 18.80
N PHE A 32 13.99 19.04 18.22
CA PHE A 32 13.39 18.50 16.99
C PHE A 32 12.83 19.66 16.15
N HIS A 33 13.48 19.95 15.03
CA HIS A 33 13.17 21.10 14.17
C HIS A 33 12.73 20.61 12.78
N ILE A 34 11.66 21.20 12.24
CA ILE A 34 11.24 21.03 10.84
C ILE A 34 11.27 22.40 10.16
N ASN A 35 12.18 22.58 9.20
CA ASN A 35 12.34 23.83 8.47
C ASN A 35 11.92 23.61 7.02
N SER A 36 10.83 24.24 6.57
CA SER A 36 10.33 24.13 5.20
C SER A 36 10.42 25.48 4.48
N THR A 37 11.09 25.50 3.34
CA THR A 37 11.17 26.68 2.46
C THR A 37 10.47 26.36 1.15
N VAL A 38 9.40 27.11 0.83
CA VAL A 38 8.70 27.03 -0.45
C VAL A 38 9.09 28.24 -1.28
N ASN A 39 9.84 28.02 -2.36
CA ASN A 39 10.14 29.06 -3.35
C ASN A 39 9.44 28.68 -4.64
N SER A 40 8.53 29.53 -5.12
CA SER A 40 7.84 29.32 -6.40
C SER A 40 7.21 27.93 -6.51
N ARG A 41 6.33 27.59 -5.56
CA ARG A 41 5.67 26.28 -5.40
C ARG A 41 6.61 25.09 -5.12
N TYR A 42 7.93 25.26 -5.12
CA TYR A 42 8.89 24.19 -4.84
C TYR A 42 9.28 24.18 -3.36
N ALA A 43 8.84 23.16 -2.64
CA ALA A 43 9.08 22.98 -1.22
C ALA A 43 10.35 22.16 -0.97
N THR A 44 11.28 22.71 -0.19
CA THR A 44 12.44 22.01 0.38
C THR A 44 12.27 21.95 1.89
N THR A 45 12.13 20.74 2.46
CA THR A 45 11.90 20.55 3.89
C THR A 45 13.04 19.78 4.54
N VAL A 46 13.63 20.37 5.58
CA VAL A 46 14.71 19.80 6.39
C VAL A 46 14.15 19.41 7.76
N ILE A 47 14.22 18.14 8.14
CA ILE A 47 13.92 17.68 9.51
C ILE A 47 15.24 17.42 10.23
N THR A 48 15.44 18.04 11.39
CA THR A 48 16.61 17.84 12.26
C THR A 48 16.17 17.32 13.63
N SER A 49 16.52 16.08 13.96
CA SER A 49 16.28 15.50 15.29
C SER A 49 17.60 15.32 16.04
N ARG A 50 17.68 15.82 17.28
CA ARG A 50 18.88 15.73 18.13
C ARG A 50 18.57 14.91 19.36
N VAL A 51 19.33 13.83 19.55
CA VAL A 51 19.06 12.80 20.56
C VAL A 51 20.28 12.59 21.44
N ALA A 52 20.05 12.35 22.72
CA ALA A 52 21.08 12.00 23.70
C ALA A 52 20.76 10.66 24.35
N ASN A 53 21.69 9.71 24.28
CA ASN A 53 21.68 8.54 25.15
C ASN A 53 22.20 8.99 26.53
N ARG A 54 21.40 8.86 27.59
CA ARG A 54 21.80 9.19 28.96
C ARG A 54 22.16 7.97 29.82
N MET A 55 22.07 6.78 29.24
CA MET A 55 22.31 5.52 29.93
C MET A 55 23.80 5.18 29.92
N ASP A 56 24.23 4.37 30.89
CA ASP A 56 25.61 3.87 31.02
C ASP A 56 25.97 2.76 30.00
N GLU A 57 25.00 2.33 29.17
CA GLU A 57 25.18 1.37 28.08
C GLU A 57 24.97 2.00 26.69
N SER A 58 25.45 1.33 25.65
CA SER A 58 25.19 1.75 24.26
C SER A 58 23.78 1.35 23.85
N LYS A 59 23.02 2.30 23.27
CA LYS A 59 21.61 2.12 22.91
C LYS A 59 21.38 2.31 21.42
N GLU A 60 20.58 1.45 20.80
CA GLU A 60 20.05 1.69 19.46
C GLU A 60 18.99 2.80 19.53
N ILE A 61 19.26 3.92 18.85
CA ILE A 61 18.37 5.07 18.76
C ILE A 61 17.76 5.11 17.36
N GLU A 62 16.44 5.25 17.31
CA GLU A 62 15.66 5.30 16.07
C GLU A 62 15.29 6.73 15.68
N PHE A 63 15.35 7.02 14.38
CA PHE A 63 14.81 8.22 13.76
C PHE A 63 13.73 7.81 12.75
N GLN A 64 12.48 8.14 13.07
CA GLN A 64 11.28 7.83 12.28
C GLN A 64 10.57 9.15 11.92
N VAL A 65 10.31 9.37 10.63
CA VAL A 65 9.56 10.55 10.13
C VAL A 65 8.70 10.17 8.93
N ARG A 66 7.67 10.96 8.62
CA ARG A 66 6.83 10.76 7.42
C ARG A 66 6.95 11.93 6.47
N ILE A 67 7.01 11.63 5.19
CA ILE A 67 7.22 12.57 4.08
C ILE A 67 6.15 12.35 3.00
N PRO A 68 5.78 13.36 2.20
CA PRO A 68 4.84 13.16 1.08
C PRO A 68 5.38 12.18 0.03
N LYS A 69 4.52 11.27 -0.47
CA LYS A 69 4.84 10.32 -1.56
C LYS A 69 5.39 11.00 -2.81
N ASN A 70 4.96 12.24 -3.07
CA ASN A 70 5.42 12.99 -4.22
C ASN A 70 6.86 13.47 -4.08
N ALA A 71 7.32 13.73 -2.85
CA ALA A 71 8.68 14.17 -2.59
C ALA A 71 9.74 13.12 -2.97
N PHE A 72 10.93 13.63 -3.30
CA PHE A 72 12.16 12.85 -3.31
C PHE A 72 13.02 13.29 -2.12
N ILE A 73 13.58 12.31 -1.39
CA ILE A 73 14.66 12.59 -0.46
C ILE A 73 15.86 13.02 -1.31
N SER A 74 16.46 14.17 -0.99
CA SER A 74 17.63 14.71 -1.70
C SER A 74 18.92 14.58 -0.88
N LYS A 75 18.80 14.46 0.45
CA LYS A 75 19.93 14.43 1.38
C LYS A 75 19.55 13.75 2.69
N PHE A 76 20.46 12.97 3.24
CA PHE A 76 20.39 12.51 4.64
C PHE A 76 21.78 12.59 5.26
N ARG A 77 21.86 13.00 6.53
CA ARG A 77 23.08 13.09 7.32
C ARG A 77 22.88 12.58 8.74
N MET A 78 23.93 11.97 9.26
CA MET A 78 24.09 11.74 10.70
C MET A 78 25.34 12.46 11.22
N PHE A 79 25.23 13.00 12.43
CA PHE A 79 26.34 13.57 13.19
C PHE A 79 26.49 12.77 14.48
N ILE A 80 27.61 12.04 14.66
CA ILE A 80 27.88 11.21 15.84
C ILE A 80 29.31 11.46 16.29
N ASP A 81 29.51 11.82 17.56
CA ASP A 81 30.83 12.11 18.15
C ASP A 81 31.68 13.13 17.35
N GLY A 82 31.03 14.11 16.73
CA GLY A 82 31.66 15.16 15.93
C GLY A 82 32.04 14.74 14.50
N GLN A 83 31.82 13.48 14.12
CA GLN A 83 31.97 13.00 12.75
C GLN A 83 30.64 13.15 11.99
N VAL A 84 30.73 13.47 10.70
CA VAL A 84 29.59 13.59 9.78
C VAL A 84 29.56 12.38 8.86
N TYR A 85 28.37 11.81 8.66
CA TYR A 85 28.13 10.71 7.74
C TYR A 85 27.05 11.15 6.73
N ASP A 86 27.48 11.47 5.51
CA ASP A 86 26.60 11.81 4.39
C ASP A 86 26.01 10.55 3.75
N GLY A 87 24.72 10.61 3.40
CA GLY A 87 24.05 9.61 2.56
C GLY A 87 24.36 9.83 1.08
N VAL A 88 24.88 8.80 0.40
CA VAL A 88 25.27 8.81 -1.01
C VAL A 88 24.25 8.04 -1.85
N VAL A 89 23.71 8.65 -2.90
CA VAL A 89 22.75 7.99 -3.82
C VAL A 89 23.46 7.03 -4.78
N LYS A 90 22.89 5.82 -4.92
CA LYS A 90 23.37 4.68 -5.71
C LYS A 90 22.20 3.97 -6.41
N THR A 91 22.49 3.01 -7.30
CA THR A 91 21.42 2.15 -7.83
C THR A 91 20.81 1.28 -6.72
N LYS A 92 19.57 0.80 -6.91
CA LYS A 92 18.95 -0.14 -5.97
C LYS A 92 19.79 -1.40 -5.73
N GLU A 93 20.44 -1.91 -6.76
CA GLU A 93 21.25 -3.14 -6.71
C GLU A 93 22.54 -2.94 -5.90
N GLN A 94 23.27 -1.85 -6.15
CA GLN A 94 24.48 -1.49 -5.40
C GLN A 94 24.15 -1.21 -3.92
N ALA A 95 23.05 -0.50 -3.67
CA ALA A 95 22.58 -0.22 -2.33
C ALA A 95 22.14 -1.50 -1.59
N GLN A 96 21.41 -2.39 -2.26
CA GLN A 96 20.97 -3.67 -1.70
C GLN A 96 22.14 -4.62 -1.42
N GLN A 97 23.16 -4.67 -2.29
CA GLN A 97 24.39 -5.42 -2.01
C GLN A 97 25.06 -4.88 -0.74
N GLN A 98 25.21 -3.55 -0.65
CA GLN A 98 25.88 -2.92 0.48
C GLN A 98 25.09 -3.06 1.79
N TYR A 99 23.75 -3.05 1.72
CA TYR A 99 22.86 -3.41 2.83
C TYR A 99 23.12 -4.85 3.32
N SER A 100 23.11 -5.82 2.39
CA SER A 100 23.31 -7.23 2.74
C SER A 100 24.71 -7.49 3.30
N GLU A 101 25.73 -6.80 2.79
CA GLU A 101 27.08 -6.79 3.36
C GLU A 101 27.10 -6.23 4.79
N ALA A 102 26.40 -5.14 5.08
CA ALA A 102 26.33 -4.53 6.41
C ALA A 102 25.59 -5.43 7.42
N VAL A 103 24.41 -5.93 7.05
CA VAL A 103 23.62 -6.86 7.90
C VAL A 103 24.38 -8.15 8.18
N SER A 104 25.15 -8.68 7.20
CA SER A 104 26.01 -9.85 7.42
C SER A 104 27.13 -9.62 8.46
N ARG A 105 27.45 -8.37 8.77
CA ARG A 105 28.41 -7.94 9.80
C ARG A 105 27.73 -7.55 11.12
N GLY A 106 26.42 -7.76 11.25
CA GLY A 106 25.63 -7.44 12.45
C GLY A 106 25.33 -5.95 12.64
N GLN A 107 25.30 -5.17 11.55
CA GLN A 107 25.23 -3.71 11.57
C GLN A 107 23.78 -3.20 11.43
N SER A 108 23.42 -2.13 12.15
CA SER A 108 22.13 -1.44 11.98
C SER A 108 22.01 -0.81 10.59
N ALA A 109 20.80 -0.79 10.03
CA ALA A 109 20.52 -0.26 8.70
C ALA A 109 19.10 0.31 8.58
N GLY A 110 18.96 1.39 7.80
CA GLY A 110 17.68 2.05 7.54
C GLY A 110 16.71 1.30 6.62
N LEU A 111 15.51 1.84 6.52
CA LEU A 111 14.42 1.41 5.63
C LEU A 111 13.49 2.61 5.33
N VAL A 112 12.90 2.62 4.14
CA VAL A 112 11.78 3.51 3.82
C VAL A 112 10.61 2.66 3.31
N SER A 113 9.41 2.90 3.82
CA SER A 113 8.19 2.16 3.49
C SER A 113 7.06 3.12 3.11
N SER A 114 6.05 2.65 2.37
CA SER A 114 4.84 3.44 2.12
C SER A 114 3.91 3.33 3.34
N VAL A 115 3.50 4.44 3.94
CA VAL A 115 2.62 4.45 5.13
C VAL A 115 1.44 5.38 4.93
N GLY A 116 0.26 4.78 4.75
CA GLY A 116 -0.98 5.49 4.48
C GLY A 116 -1.13 5.93 3.02
N ARG A 117 -2.06 6.87 2.81
CA ARG A 117 -2.52 7.27 1.47
C ARG A 117 -1.53 8.19 0.76
N THR A 118 -1.16 9.30 1.40
CA THR A 118 -0.32 10.37 0.81
C THR A 118 1.14 10.37 1.25
N LEU A 119 1.52 9.55 2.24
CA LEU A 119 2.84 9.61 2.90
C LEU A 119 3.69 8.33 2.67
N GLU A 120 5.00 8.51 2.76
CA GLU A 120 6.03 7.49 2.96
C GLU A 120 6.62 7.68 4.36
N GLU A 121 7.03 6.59 5.01
CA GLU A 121 7.70 6.61 6.31
C GLU A 121 9.18 6.27 6.12
N PHE A 122 10.03 7.21 6.52
CA PHE A 122 11.45 7.04 6.65
C PHE A 122 11.76 6.53 8.06
N LYS A 123 12.56 5.47 8.17
CA LYS A 123 13.01 4.91 9.45
C LYS A 123 14.48 4.53 9.36
N THR A 124 15.29 4.94 10.31
CA THR A 124 16.63 4.36 10.50
C THR A 124 16.98 4.22 11.96
N SER A 125 17.90 3.31 12.28
CA SER A 125 18.40 3.09 13.62
C SER A 125 19.92 3.04 13.65
N VAL A 126 20.52 3.66 14.67
CA VAL A 126 21.96 3.66 14.87
C VAL A 126 22.30 3.41 16.34
N THR A 127 23.33 2.61 16.60
CA THR A 127 23.81 2.37 17.96
C THR A 127 24.65 3.56 18.43
N VAL A 128 24.20 4.23 19.49
CA VAL A 128 24.83 5.40 20.11
C VAL A 128 25.40 5.00 21.47
N ALA A 129 26.70 5.22 21.68
CA ALA A 129 27.38 4.84 22.90
C ALA A 129 26.85 5.57 24.15
N ALA A 130 27.16 5.03 25.33
CA ALA A 130 26.79 5.59 26.63
C ALA A 130 27.16 7.08 26.73
N HIS A 131 26.24 7.90 27.26
CA HIS A 131 26.38 9.36 27.41
C HIS A 131 26.68 10.15 26.11
N LYS A 132 26.52 9.54 24.92
CA LYS A 132 26.76 10.21 23.62
C LYS A 132 25.49 10.77 22.99
N LYS A 133 25.70 11.57 21.94
CA LYS A 133 24.65 12.25 21.18
C LYS A 133 24.73 11.91 19.71
N VAL A 134 23.56 11.88 19.07
CA VAL A 134 23.39 11.83 17.61
C VAL A 134 22.55 13.03 17.16
N THR A 135 22.80 13.53 15.96
CA THR A 135 21.85 14.38 15.22
C THR A 135 21.58 13.74 13.87
N PHE A 136 20.30 13.61 13.53
CA PHE A 136 19.80 13.17 12.24
C PHE A 136 19.30 14.41 11.48
N GLU A 137 19.67 14.55 10.21
CA GLU A 137 19.24 15.63 9.32
C GLU A 137 18.77 15.02 8.00
N LEU A 138 17.46 15.08 7.72
CA LEU A 138 16.84 14.61 6.47
C LEU A 138 16.36 15.80 5.65
N THR A 139 16.65 15.84 4.36
CA THR A 139 16.06 16.80 3.42
C THR A 139 15.25 16.08 2.35
N TYR A 140 14.03 16.55 2.12
CA TYR A 140 13.18 16.13 1.01
C TYR A 140 12.60 17.32 0.25
N GLU A 141 12.36 17.12 -1.04
CA GLU A 141 12.00 18.15 -2.01
C GLU A 141 10.79 17.71 -2.84
N GLU A 142 9.81 18.61 -3.00
CA GLU A 142 8.64 18.40 -3.87
C GLU A 142 8.16 19.67 -4.57
N LEU A 143 7.56 19.51 -5.74
CA LEU A 143 6.77 20.57 -6.38
C LEU A 143 5.31 20.44 -5.94
N LEU A 144 4.78 21.47 -5.27
CA LEU A 144 3.40 21.50 -4.79
C LEU A 144 2.44 21.57 -5.99
N LYS A 145 1.56 20.56 -6.12
CA LYS A 145 0.57 20.50 -7.20
C LYS A 145 -0.71 21.24 -6.80
N ARG A 146 -1.08 22.27 -7.55
CA ARG A 146 -2.36 22.97 -7.38
C ARG A 146 -3.54 22.04 -7.67
N ARG A 147 -4.53 22.01 -6.78
CA ARG A 147 -5.81 21.29 -6.94
C ARG A 147 -6.92 22.14 -6.33
N LEU A 148 -8.11 22.16 -6.94
CA LEU A 148 -9.30 22.87 -6.42
C LEU A 148 -9.03 24.33 -6.00
N GLY A 149 -8.12 25.02 -6.69
CA GLY A 149 -7.79 26.43 -6.46
C GLY A 149 -6.74 26.71 -5.39
N LYS A 150 -6.03 25.70 -4.89
CA LYS A 150 -5.08 25.80 -3.77
C LYS A 150 -3.86 24.89 -3.94
N TYR A 151 -2.77 25.25 -3.28
CA TYR A 151 -1.65 24.37 -2.93
C TYR A 151 -1.80 23.93 -1.47
N GLU A 152 -1.34 22.72 -1.15
CA GLU A 152 -1.32 22.19 0.22
C GLU A 152 0.06 21.62 0.53
N LEU A 153 0.77 22.22 1.48
CA LEU A 153 2.01 21.71 2.06
C LEU A 153 1.68 20.90 3.31
N GLN A 154 1.81 19.58 3.25
CA GLN A 154 1.52 18.68 4.37
C GLN A 154 2.81 18.34 5.14
N ILE A 155 2.96 18.89 6.35
CA ILE A 155 4.04 18.54 7.27
C ILE A 155 3.50 17.58 8.34
N HIS A 156 3.95 16.33 8.32
CA HIS A 156 3.63 15.35 9.37
C HIS A 156 4.66 15.43 10.49
N ALA A 157 4.21 15.65 11.73
CA ALA A 157 5.09 15.72 12.90
C ALA A 157 4.71 14.65 13.94
N ARG A 158 5.67 13.76 14.21
CA ARG A 158 5.61 12.72 15.24
C ARG A 158 7.00 12.51 15.87
N PRO A 159 7.40 13.30 16.88
CA PRO A 159 8.72 13.18 17.53
C PRO A 159 8.88 11.98 18.47
N MET A 160 7.89 11.09 18.61
CA MET A 160 7.91 9.85 19.44
C MET A 160 8.07 10.03 20.97
N GLN A 161 8.36 11.24 21.44
CA GLN A 161 8.24 11.68 22.83
C GLN A 161 7.91 13.19 22.83
N PRO A 162 7.42 13.78 23.94
CA PRO A 162 7.39 15.23 24.09
C PRO A 162 8.81 15.82 24.04
N VAL A 163 9.01 16.91 23.28
CA VAL A 163 10.33 17.51 23.02
C VAL A 163 10.35 18.98 23.45
N LYS A 164 11.26 19.32 24.36
CA LYS A 164 11.40 20.66 24.93
C LYS A 164 11.72 21.78 23.92
N ASP A 165 12.53 21.46 22.92
CA ASP A 165 12.89 22.37 21.83
C ASP A 165 12.33 21.83 20.51
N PHE A 166 11.00 21.70 20.46
CA PHE A 166 10.26 21.37 19.24
C PHE A 166 9.94 22.65 18.46
N LYS A 167 10.20 22.66 17.15
CA LYS A 167 9.84 23.76 16.24
C LYS A 167 9.41 23.27 14.86
N VAL A 168 8.44 23.95 14.26
CA VAL A 168 8.25 23.96 12.81
C VAL A 168 8.31 25.41 12.31
N ASP A 169 9.24 25.67 11.40
CA ASP A 169 9.44 26.95 10.71
C ASP A 169 9.11 26.75 9.22
N VAL A 170 8.05 27.40 8.73
CA VAL A 170 7.70 27.40 7.30
C VAL A 170 7.88 28.82 6.76
N SER A 171 8.64 28.96 5.67
CA SER A 171 8.76 30.20 4.89
C SER A 171 8.27 29.93 3.47
N ILE A 172 7.35 30.77 2.97
CA ILE A 172 6.85 30.73 1.59
C ILE A 172 7.26 32.03 0.91
N HIS A 173 7.88 31.95 -0.26
CA HIS A 173 8.19 33.08 -1.12
C HIS A 173 7.68 32.82 -2.54
N GLU A 174 6.86 33.75 -3.03
CA GLU A 174 6.25 33.68 -4.35
C GLU A 174 6.52 34.98 -5.12
N LYS A 175 6.87 34.86 -6.41
CA LYS A 175 7.09 36.01 -7.30
C LYS A 175 5.78 36.77 -7.56
N ALA A 176 4.69 36.02 -7.72
CA ALA A 176 3.32 36.50 -7.69
C ALA A 176 2.85 36.63 -6.23
N SER A 177 2.04 37.64 -5.92
CA SER A 177 1.57 37.90 -4.56
C SER A 177 0.73 36.74 -3.99
N ILE A 178 0.85 36.44 -2.71
CA ILE A 178 0.07 35.40 -2.02
C ILE A 178 -1.37 35.88 -1.85
N SER A 179 -2.35 35.13 -2.36
CA SER A 179 -3.76 35.57 -2.39
C SER A 179 -4.50 35.25 -1.08
N PHE A 180 -4.17 34.13 -0.43
CA PHE A 180 -4.63 33.79 0.92
C PHE A 180 -3.66 32.82 1.61
N LEU A 181 -3.74 32.73 2.94
CA LEU A 181 -2.95 31.79 3.75
C LEU A 181 -3.73 31.25 4.95
N GLU A 182 -3.93 29.94 4.97
CA GLU A 182 -4.59 29.18 6.03
C GLU A 182 -3.69 28.07 6.57
N VAL A 183 -3.94 27.65 7.81
CA VAL A 183 -3.27 26.50 8.43
C VAL A 183 -4.35 25.59 9.01
N LYS A 184 -4.26 24.30 8.69
CA LYS A 184 -5.27 23.26 8.93
C LYS A 184 -4.57 21.97 9.40
N GLY A 185 -5.35 20.93 9.72
CA GLY A 185 -4.86 19.61 10.10
C GLY A 185 -4.95 19.31 11.61
N GLY A 186 -4.56 18.09 12.00
CA GLY A 186 -4.69 17.61 13.38
C GLY A 186 -3.81 18.33 14.41
N LEU A 187 -2.83 19.11 13.95
CA LEU A 187 -1.97 19.93 14.81
C LEU A 187 -2.42 21.40 14.89
N SER A 188 -3.47 21.80 14.18
CA SER A 188 -4.02 23.18 14.20
C SER A 188 -5.34 23.29 14.99
N THR A 189 -5.59 22.38 15.92
CA THR A 189 -6.81 22.33 16.75
C THR A 189 -6.50 22.53 18.23
N ASN A 190 -7.55 22.75 19.02
CA ASN A 190 -7.52 22.77 20.49
C ASN A 190 -6.37 23.65 21.05
N ALA A 191 -5.62 23.18 22.05
CA ALA A 191 -4.53 23.94 22.66
C ALA A 191 -3.29 24.12 21.76
N LEU A 192 -3.14 23.31 20.69
CA LEU A 192 -2.04 23.45 19.72
C LEU A 192 -2.26 24.64 18.76
N ALA A 193 -3.50 25.01 18.45
CA ALA A 193 -3.81 26.17 17.61
C ALA A 193 -3.16 27.47 18.15
N ASN A 194 -3.10 27.62 19.48
CA ASN A 194 -2.47 28.76 20.16
C ASN A 194 -0.92 28.78 20.06
N ALA A 195 -0.29 27.68 19.61
CA ALA A 195 1.14 27.61 19.36
C ALA A 195 1.51 27.99 17.91
N ILE A 196 0.52 28.24 17.04
CA ILE A 196 0.72 28.64 15.64
C ILE A 196 0.73 30.16 15.54
N THR A 197 1.84 30.74 15.09
CA THR A 197 1.94 32.16 14.71
C THR A 197 2.10 32.24 13.19
N LYS A 198 1.22 32.98 12.51
CA LYS A 198 1.34 33.28 11.08
C LYS A 198 1.58 34.76 10.83
N THR A 199 2.53 35.07 9.94
CA THR A 199 2.81 36.43 9.45
C THR A 199 2.91 36.38 7.94
N HIS A 200 2.49 37.45 7.26
CA HIS A 200 2.60 37.54 5.80
C HIS A 200 2.74 38.97 5.34
N THR A 201 3.29 39.11 4.14
CA THR A 201 3.38 40.29 3.30
C THR A 201 2.83 39.92 1.93
N ASP A 202 2.90 40.82 0.95
CA ASP A 202 2.44 40.57 -0.42
C ASP A 202 3.09 39.33 -1.05
N LYS A 203 4.42 39.16 -0.93
CA LYS A 203 5.20 38.11 -1.63
C LYS A 203 5.87 37.07 -0.73
N GLN A 204 5.73 37.20 0.58
CA GLN A 204 6.39 36.33 1.56
C GLN A 204 5.47 36.05 2.76
N ALA A 205 5.45 34.81 3.21
CA ALA A 205 4.74 34.39 4.41
C ALA A 205 5.59 33.48 5.29
N TRP A 206 5.35 33.55 6.60
CA TRP A 206 5.97 32.67 7.59
C TRP A 206 4.91 32.08 8.52
N VAL A 207 5.00 30.76 8.74
CA VAL A 207 4.20 30.03 9.73
C VAL A 207 5.16 29.36 10.70
N TYR A 208 5.05 29.76 11.97
CA TYR A 208 5.83 29.25 13.09
C TYR A 208 4.91 28.41 13.99
N PHE A 209 5.34 27.23 14.41
CA PHE A 209 4.57 26.36 15.32
C PHE A 209 5.47 25.81 16.42
N TYR A 210 5.33 26.38 17.62
CA TYR A 210 6.21 26.18 18.79
C TYR A 210 5.45 25.67 20.04
N PRO A 211 4.82 24.48 20.01
CA PRO A 211 4.07 23.94 21.15
C PRO A 211 4.98 23.55 22.33
N THR A 212 4.59 23.91 23.55
CA THR A 212 5.27 23.48 24.78
C THR A 212 5.12 21.97 25.04
N GLU A 213 5.99 21.40 25.88
CA GLU A 213 5.96 19.97 26.25
C GLU A 213 4.59 19.51 26.81
N ASP A 214 3.80 20.42 27.39
CA ASP A 214 2.45 20.12 27.86
C ASP A 214 1.41 20.26 26.75
N GLN A 215 1.50 21.27 25.88
CA GLN A 215 0.64 21.36 24.69
C GLN A 215 0.79 20.13 23.80
N GLN A 216 2.01 19.60 23.66
CA GLN A 216 2.33 18.37 22.90
C GLN A 216 1.63 17.09 23.45
N LYS A 217 0.97 17.15 24.61
CA LYS A 217 0.19 16.05 25.20
C LYS A 217 -1.33 16.23 25.06
N THR A 218 -1.81 17.32 24.43
CA THR A 218 -3.21 17.80 24.55
C THR A 218 -4.04 17.80 23.25
N CYS A 219 -3.59 17.09 22.21
CA CYS A 219 -4.36 16.86 20.98
C CYS A 219 -5.01 15.47 20.93
N ASP A 220 -5.97 15.28 20.03
CA ASP A 220 -6.81 14.08 19.90
C ASP A 220 -6.03 12.77 19.60
N ARG A 221 -4.76 12.89 19.20
CA ARG A 221 -3.81 11.78 18.95
C ARG A 221 -2.50 11.92 19.72
N CYS A 222 -2.45 12.83 20.70
CA CYS A 222 -1.29 13.05 21.57
C CYS A 222 -1.31 12.10 22.78
N GLY A 223 -0.16 11.84 23.37
CA GLY A 223 -0.05 11.01 24.58
C GLY A 223 1.37 10.95 25.16
N GLU A 224 1.72 9.82 25.76
CA GLU A 224 3.08 9.55 26.29
C GLU A 224 4.17 9.62 25.20
N GLU A 225 3.83 9.29 23.95
CA GLU A 225 4.69 9.45 22.76
C GLU A 225 4.75 10.90 22.23
N GLY A 226 4.20 11.87 22.97
CA GLY A 226 4.06 13.26 22.53
C GLY A 226 2.98 13.42 21.46
N MET A 227 3.22 14.33 20.51
CA MET A 227 2.27 14.71 19.45
C MET A 227 2.41 13.85 18.18
N ASN A 228 1.29 13.64 17.49
CA ASN A 228 1.22 12.79 16.28
C ASN A 228 0.12 13.31 15.34
N GLY A 229 0.49 14.03 14.29
CA GLY A 229 -0.48 14.56 13.33
C GLY A 229 0.12 15.42 12.24
N ASP A 230 -0.76 16.03 11.46
CA ASP A 230 -0.42 16.85 10.30
C ASP A 230 -0.66 18.35 10.58
N LEU A 231 0.32 19.15 10.17
CA LEU A 231 0.21 20.60 10.01
C LEU A 231 0.16 20.87 8.50
N VAL A 232 -1.00 21.32 8.01
CA VAL A 232 -1.26 21.52 6.58
C VAL A 232 -1.36 23.02 6.30
N ILE A 233 -0.40 23.56 5.56
CA ILE A 233 -0.39 24.97 5.16
C ILE A 233 -1.04 25.06 3.78
N VAL A 234 -2.11 25.86 3.67
CA VAL A 234 -2.93 25.98 2.47
C VAL A 234 -2.89 27.42 1.95
N TYR A 235 -2.52 27.59 0.68
CA TYR A 235 -2.39 28.91 0.05
C TYR A 235 -2.67 28.86 -1.45
N ASP A 236 -2.84 30.02 -2.08
CA ASP A 236 -2.67 30.21 -3.53
C ASP A 236 -2.00 31.56 -3.79
N VAL A 237 -1.68 31.85 -5.05
CA VAL A 237 -1.17 33.15 -5.50
C VAL A 237 -2.22 33.92 -6.28
N ASN A 238 -2.05 35.24 -6.40
CA ASN A 238 -2.80 36.10 -7.30
C ASN A 238 -2.47 35.75 -8.76
N ARG A 239 -3.50 35.74 -9.62
CA ARG A 239 -3.42 35.24 -11.01
C ARG A 239 -4.18 36.16 -11.94
N ASP A 240 -3.54 36.54 -13.04
CA ASP A 240 -4.14 37.29 -14.14
C ASP A 240 -4.55 36.36 -15.30
N ALA A 241 -4.98 36.97 -16.41
CA ALA A 241 -5.31 36.28 -17.66
C ALA A 241 -4.15 36.32 -18.68
N SER A 242 -2.90 36.45 -18.22
CA SER A 242 -1.71 36.51 -19.06
C SER A 242 -1.25 35.13 -19.55
N ILE A 243 -0.01 35.04 -20.05
CA ILE A 243 0.64 33.76 -20.33
C ILE A 243 0.94 32.95 -19.06
N GLY A 244 0.95 33.54 -17.86
CA GLY A 244 1.30 32.86 -16.61
C GLY A 244 2.64 33.32 -16.03
N ASP A 245 3.07 32.68 -14.94
CA ASP A 245 4.30 33.06 -14.24
C ASP A 245 5.51 32.29 -14.80
N ILE A 246 6.39 33.00 -15.49
CA ILE A 246 7.65 32.48 -16.05
C ILE A 246 8.83 32.95 -15.21
N GLN A 247 9.70 32.01 -14.84
CA GLN A 247 10.86 32.24 -13.99
C GLN A 247 12.10 31.59 -14.62
N THR A 248 13.21 32.32 -14.65
CA THR A 248 14.45 31.90 -15.33
C THR A 248 15.65 32.12 -14.41
N SER A 249 16.62 31.20 -14.45
CA SER A 249 17.84 31.26 -13.64
C SER A 249 18.86 30.23 -14.16
N ASP A 250 20.14 30.60 -14.24
CA ASP A 250 21.28 29.73 -14.61
C ASP A 250 21.10 28.92 -15.92
N GLY A 251 20.36 29.47 -16.90
CA GLY A 251 20.06 28.78 -18.17
C GLY A 251 18.88 27.81 -18.10
N TYR A 252 18.14 27.78 -17.00
CA TYR A 252 16.91 27.00 -16.82
C TYR A 252 15.70 27.92 -16.74
N PHE A 253 14.51 27.37 -17.04
CA PHE A 253 13.24 28.03 -16.83
C PHE A 253 12.18 27.10 -16.22
N VAL A 254 11.22 27.71 -15.52
CA VAL A 254 9.96 27.10 -15.09
C VAL A 254 8.82 28.06 -15.45
N HIS A 255 7.71 27.52 -15.93
CA HIS A 255 6.53 28.24 -16.36
C HIS A 255 5.28 27.63 -15.72
N HIS A 256 4.59 28.43 -14.90
CA HIS A 256 3.31 28.09 -14.26
C HIS A 256 2.14 28.71 -15.04
N PHE A 257 1.44 27.90 -15.84
CA PHE A 257 0.27 28.30 -16.61
C PHE A 257 -1.03 27.91 -15.90
N ALA A 258 -1.73 28.92 -15.38
CA ALA A 258 -3.07 28.80 -14.81
C ALA A 258 -3.82 30.14 -14.91
N PRO A 259 -4.27 30.53 -16.12
CA PRO A 259 -4.92 31.81 -16.36
C PRO A 259 -6.26 31.91 -15.61
N SER A 260 -6.53 33.10 -15.07
CA SER A 260 -7.79 33.43 -14.41
C SER A 260 -8.85 33.94 -15.39
N SER A 261 -10.10 34.08 -14.92
CA SER A 261 -11.24 34.65 -15.66
C SER A 261 -11.63 33.99 -16.99
N LEU A 262 -11.14 32.78 -17.28
CA LEU A 262 -11.67 31.96 -18.39
C LEU A 262 -13.09 31.46 -18.09
N SER A 263 -13.93 31.42 -19.12
CA SER A 263 -15.24 30.77 -19.04
C SER A 263 -15.11 29.25 -19.05
N ARG A 264 -15.99 28.59 -18.29
CA ARG A 264 -16.23 27.15 -18.37
C ARG A 264 -16.61 26.75 -19.80
N ILE A 265 -16.10 25.61 -20.26
CA ILE A 265 -16.57 24.95 -21.49
C ILE A 265 -17.45 23.75 -21.13
N PRO A 266 -18.50 23.42 -21.91
CA PRO A 266 -19.32 22.23 -21.68
C PRO A 266 -18.48 20.95 -21.73
N LYS A 267 -18.92 19.88 -21.06
CA LYS A 267 -18.24 18.57 -21.10
C LYS A 267 -19.12 17.43 -21.60
N ASN A 268 -18.50 16.55 -22.39
CA ASN A 268 -19.05 15.29 -22.88
C ASN A 268 -18.49 14.15 -22.00
N PHE A 269 -19.27 13.63 -21.07
CA PHE A 269 -18.76 12.75 -20.00
C PHE A 269 -19.28 11.31 -20.11
N VAL A 270 -18.42 10.30 -19.94
CA VAL A 270 -18.87 8.92 -19.73
C VAL A 270 -18.28 8.33 -18.45
N PHE A 271 -19.15 7.79 -17.62
CA PHE A 271 -18.79 6.97 -16.47
C PHE A 271 -18.91 5.48 -16.83
N LEU A 272 -17.83 4.73 -16.61
CA LEU A 272 -17.78 3.27 -16.70
C LEU A 272 -17.63 2.72 -15.28
N ILE A 273 -18.68 2.06 -14.80
CA ILE A 273 -18.78 1.66 -13.40
C ILE A 273 -18.82 0.13 -13.31
N ASP A 274 -17.77 -0.44 -12.73
CA ASP A 274 -17.71 -1.86 -12.40
C ASP A 274 -18.84 -2.21 -11.42
N LYS A 275 -19.54 -3.30 -11.72
CA LYS A 275 -20.55 -3.90 -10.85
C LYS A 275 -20.37 -5.42 -10.74
N SER A 276 -19.16 -5.92 -10.89
CA SER A 276 -18.75 -7.31 -10.70
C SER A 276 -18.99 -7.80 -9.25
N GLY A 277 -18.73 -9.08 -9.00
CA GLY A 277 -18.92 -9.70 -7.68
C GLY A 277 -18.10 -9.07 -6.55
N SER A 278 -16.89 -8.58 -6.84
CA SER A 278 -15.96 -8.00 -5.86
C SER A 278 -16.44 -6.67 -5.25
N MET A 279 -17.23 -5.90 -6.00
CA MET A 279 -17.79 -4.61 -5.57
C MET A 279 -18.83 -4.71 -4.44
N HIS A 280 -19.09 -5.89 -3.88
CA HIS A 280 -20.11 -6.12 -2.85
C HIS A 280 -19.93 -5.27 -1.57
N GLY A 281 -21.05 -5.04 -0.87
CA GLY A 281 -21.09 -4.26 0.37
C GLY A 281 -20.72 -2.78 0.14
N LYS A 282 -19.85 -2.24 1.00
CA LYS A 282 -19.54 -0.80 1.04
C LYS A 282 -19.02 -0.23 -0.28
N LYS A 283 -18.27 -1.01 -1.08
CA LYS A 283 -17.70 -0.56 -2.36
C LYS A 283 -18.80 -0.07 -3.31
N ILE A 284 -19.82 -0.89 -3.59
CA ILE A 284 -20.94 -0.47 -4.44
C ILE A 284 -21.80 0.60 -3.76
N GLU A 285 -22.03 0.54 -2.44
CA GLU A 285 -22.82 1.56 -1.71
C GLU A 285 -22.22 2.98 -1.80
N GLN A 286 -20.90 3.09 -1.57
CA GLN A 286 -20.17 4.35 -1.68
C GLN A 286 -20.07 4.82 -3.13
N THR A 287 -19.95 3.88 -4.08
CA THR A 287 -20.02 4.17 -5.53
C THR A 287 -21.37 4.77 -5.93
N ARG A 288 -22.50 4.19 -5.51
CA ARG A 288 -23.85 4.74 -5.76
C ARG A 288 -24.01 6.12 -5.13
N THR A 289 -23.50 6.33 -3.92
CA THR A 289 -23.52 7.63 -3.23
C THR A 289 -22.72 8.69 -3.99
N ALA A 290 -21.49 8.40 -4.37
CA ALA A 290 -20.64 9.30 -5.13
C ALA A 290 -21.24 9.66 -6.50
N LEU A 291 -21.71 8.66 -7.26
CA LEU A 291 -22.41 8.85 -8.53
C LEU A 291 -23.63 9.76 -8.36
N THR A 292 -24.41 9.58 -7.30
CA THR A 292 -25.60 10.41 -7.05
C THR A 292 -25.23 11.88 -6.79
N ARG A 293 -24.09 12.16 -6.13
CA ARG A 293 -23.57 13.54 -5.99
C ARG A 293 -23.10 14.09 -7.32
N ILE A 294 -22.20 13.38 -7.98
CA ILE A 294 -21.60 13.75 -9.27
C ILE A 294 -22.67 14.06 -10.34
N LEU A 295 -23.79 13.33 -10.34
CA LEU A 295 -24.94 13.58 -11.23
C LEU A 295 -25.76 14.83 -10.86
N ASN A 296 -25.73 15.31 -9.60
CA ASN A 296 -26.29 16.64 -9.26
C ASN A 296 -25.38 17.78 -9.76
N ASP A 297 -24.07 17.52 -9.85
CA ASP A 297 -23.03 18.51 -10.16
C ASP A 297 -22.70 18.59 -11.67
N LEU A 298 -23.62 18.10 -12.52
CA LEU A 298 -23.63 18.33 -13.97
C LEU A 298 -24.38 19.62 -14.28
N ALA A 299 -23.86 20.43 -15.19
CA ALA A 299 -24.56 21.62 -15.66
C ALA A 299 -25.48 21.28 -16.84
N GLU A 300 -26.56 22.03 -17.04
CA GLU A 300 -27.57 21.72 -18.09
C GLU A 300 -27.02 21.75 -19.52
N ASP A 301 -25.84 22.33 -19.76
CA ASP A 301 -25.13 22.33 -21.05
C ASP A 301 -24.22 21.11 -21.26
N ASP A 302 -24.03 20.26 -20.25
CA ASP A 302 -23.25 19.03 -20.34
C ASP A 302 -24.01 17.91 -21.07
N TYR A 303 -23.25 17.01 -21.70
CA TYR A 303 -23.75 15.78 -22.29
C TYR A 303 -23.10 14.60 -21.58
N PHE A 304 -23.89 13.62 -21.14
CA PHE A 304 -23.36 12.52 -20.34
C PHE A 304 -23.94 11.14 -20.71
N GLY A 305 -23.16 10.11 -20.36
CA GLY A 305 -23.51 8.71 -20.45
C GLY A 305 -23.06 7.95 -19.21
N LEU A 306 -23.85 6.94 -18.83
CA LEU A 306 -23.56 6.04 -17.72
C LEU A 306 -23.62 4.59 -18.22
N ILE A 307 -22.50 3.90 -18.10
CA ILE A 307 -22.33 2.49 -18.44
C ILE A 307 -21.95 1.76 -17.15
N THR A 308 -22.61 0.65 -16.88
CA THR A 308 -22.15 -0.30 -15.86
C THR A 308 -21.75 -1.61 -16.51
N PHE A 309 -20.80 -2.32 -15.93
CA PHE A 309 -20.29 -3.56 -16.53
C PHE A 309 -20.01 -4.66 -15.50
N ASP A 310 -20.29 -5.89 -15.91
CA ASP A 310 -19.73 -7.10 -15.31
C ASP A 310 -18.97 -7.87 -16.41
N GLY A 311 -19.24 -9.15 -16.65
CA GLY A 311 -18.88 -9.81 -17.91
C GLY A 311 -19.75 -9.38 -19.11
N ASN A 312 -20.77 -8.54 -18.87
CA ASN A 312 -21.66 -7.93 -19.86
C ASN A 312 -21.67 -6.40 -19.66
N ILE A 313 -22.07 -5.66 -20.70
CA ILE A 313 -22.09 -4.19 -20.71
C ILE A 313 -23.53 -3.68 -20.69
N PHE A 314 -23.85 -2.80 -19.74
CA PHE A 314 -25.20 -2.27 -19.50
C PHE A 314 -25.22 -0.74 -19.65
N HIS A 315 -25.96 -0.26 -20.64
CA HIS A 315 -26.11 1.16 -20.93
C HIS A 315 -27.38 1.73 -20.28
N TRP A 316 -27.28 2.83 -19.53
CA TRP A 316 -28.47 3.59 -19.11
C TRP A 316 -29.15 4.29 -20.30
N LYS A 317 -28.34 4.87 -21.20
CA LYS A 317 -28.71 5.36 -22.54
C LYS A 317 -27.64 4.92 -23.54
N ARG A 318 -28.03 4.65 -24.79
CA ARG A 318 -27.11 4.16 -25.84
C ARG A 318 -26.22 5.25 -26.45
N GLU A 319 -26.51 6.51 -26.16
CA GLU A 319 -25.88 7.71 -26.70
C GLU A 319 -25.72 8.73 -25.55
N LEU A 320 -24.85 9.72 -25.71
CA LEU A 320 -24.79 10.83 -24.75
C LEU A 320 -26.08 11.65 -24.81
N VAL A 321 -26.66 11.92 -23.65
CA VAL A 321 -27.84 12.77 -23.52
C VAL A 321 -27.49 14.04 -22.74
N GLN A 322 -28.16 15.14 -23.05
CA GLN A 322 -28.01 16.40 -22.32
C GLN A 322 -28.40 16.21 -20.85
N ALA A 323 -27.68 16.87 -19.94
CA ALA A 323 -27.93 16.87 -18.49
C ALA A 323 -29.16 17.72 -18.09
N SER A 324 -30.28 17.55 -18.79
CA SER A 324 -31.58 18.06 -18.35
C SER A 324 -31.99 17.39 -17.04
N LYS A 325 -32.84 18.05 -16.25
CA LYS A 325 -33.31 17.55 -14.96
C LYS A 325 -33.89 16.13 -15.03
N GLU A 326 -34.66 15.83 -16.08
CA GLU A 326 -35.32 14.53 -16.28
C GLU A 326 -34.30 13.43 -16.58
N ASN A 327 -33.29 13.73 -17.40
CA ASN A 327 -32.19 12.81 -17.69
C ASN A 327 -31.31 12.58 -16.45
N VAL A 328 -30.97 13.66 -15.74
CA VAL A 328 -30.17 13.63 -14.51
C VAL A 328 -30.87 12.83 -13.40
N ASP A 329 -32.17 13.05 -13.16
CA ASP A 329 -32.91 12.29 -12.15
C ASP A 329 -33.15 10.82 -12.58
N SER A 330 -33.41 10.55 -13.88
CA SER A 330 -33.45 9.18 -14.41
C SER A 330 -32.11 8.44 -14.29
N ALA A 331 -30.98 9.12 -14.43
CA ALA A 331 -29.66 8.53 -14.24
C ALA A 331 -29.39 8.21 -12.76
N LYS A 332 -29.88 9.03 -11.82
CA LYS A 332 -29.80 8.71 -10.38
C LYS A 332 -30.60 7.47 -10.04
N ASP A 333 -31.78 7.28 -10.63
CA ASP A 333 -32.57 6.06 -10.42
C ASP A 333 -31.91 4.81 -11.02
N PHE A 334 -31.24 4.93 -12.17
CA PHE A 334 -30.36 3.85 -12.65
C PHE A 334 -29.20 3.59 -11.68
N ALA A 335 -28.50 4.65 -11.21
CA ALA A 335 -27.37 4.54 -10.31
C ALA A 335 -27.73 3.90 -8.94
N ARG A 336 -28.88 4.26 -8.37
CA ARG A 336 -29.43 3.66 -7.13
C ARG A 336 -29.67 2.16 -7.26
N ASN A 337 -30.02 1.69 -8.47
CA ASN A 337 -30.38 0.30 -8.75
C ASN A 337 -29.23 -0.55 -9.31
N ILE A 338 -27.98 -0.06 -9.31
CA ILE A 338 -26.82 -0.87 -9.74
C ILE A 338 -26.60 -2.03 -8.75
N GLN A 339 -26.95 -3.25 -9.16
CA GLN A 339 -26.71 -4.48 -8.39
C GLN A 339 -25.36 -5.11 -8.75
N ASN A 340 -24.61 -5.54 -7.73
CA ASN A 340 -23.30 -6.16 -7.92
C ASN A 340 -23.42 -7.67 -8.24
N GLY A 341 -22.53 -8.20 -9.08
CA GLY A 341 -22.50 -9.61 -9.46
C GLY A 341 -21.87 -9.83 -10.85
N GLY A 342 -21.37 -11.05 -11.09
CA GLY A 342 -20.68 -11.41 -12.33
C GLY A 342 -19.17 -11.16 -12.32
N SER A 343 -18.54 -11.35 -13.48
CA SER A 343 -17.12 -11.12 -13.77
C SER A 343 -16.85 -9.68 -14.25
N THR A 344 -15.73 -9.40 -14.92
CA THR A 344 -15.26 -8.04 -15.19
C THR A 344 -14.67 -7.90 -16.61
N ASP A 345 -15.38 -7.27 -17.55
CA ASP A 345 -14.89 -6.93 -18.90
C ASP A 345 -14.57 -5.43 -19.06
N ILE A 346 -13.42 -5.03 -18.51
CA ILE A 346 -12.88 -3.66 -18.64
C ILE A 346 -12.71 -3.28 -20.12
N ASN A 347 -12.27 -4.22 -20.96
CA ASN A 347 -12.03 -3.97 -22.38
C ASN A 347 -13.33 -3.57 -23.10
N GLY A 348 -14.38 -4.37 -22.94
CA GLY A 348 -15.69 -4.08 -23.52
C GLY A 348 -16.25 -2.74 -23.05
N ALA A 349 -16.21 -2.48 -21.73
CA ALA A 349 -16.70 -1.24 -21.14
C ALA A 349 -15.96 0.00 -21.69
N VAL A 350 -14.63 0.00 -21.70
CA VAL A 350 -13.82 1.13 -22.18
C VAL A 350 -14.00 1.35 -23.69
N LEU A 351 -14.13 0.28 -24.48
CA LEU A 351 -14.42 0.40 -25.91
C LEU A 351 -15.82 0.99 -26.19
N GLN A 352 -16.86 0.62 -25.43
CA GLN A 352 -18.19 1.22 -25.58
C GLN A 352 -18.23 2.68 -25.12
N GLY A 353 -17.57 3.03 -24.01
CA GLY A 353 -17.47 4.42 -23.58
C GLY A 353 -16.70 5.30 -24.57
N ALA A 354 -15.57 4.79 -25.08
CA ALA A 354 -14.82 5.46 -26.13
C ALA A 354 -15.63 5.60 -27.43
N GLN A 355 -16.41 4.59 -27.83
CA GLN A 355 -17.32 4.67 -28.98
C GLN A 355 -18.37 5.78 -28.79
N MET A 356 -18.99 5.85 -27.61
CA MET A 356 -20.01 6.85 -27.27
C MET A 356 -19.46 8.29 -27.33
N LEU A 357 -18.23 8.52 -26.83
CA LEU A 357 -17.53 9.80 -26.92
C LEU A 357 -17.02 10.13 -28.34
N ASN A 358 -16.71 9.12 -29.16
CA ASN A 358 -16.22 9.31 -30.54
C ASN A 358 -17.33 9.70 -31.53
N VAL A 359 -18.56 9.22 -31.31
CA VAL A 359 -19.70 9.49 -32.20
C VAL A 359 -20.30 10.88 -31.93
N HIS A 360 -20.23 11.37 -30.69
CA HIS A 360 -20.80 12.67 -30.31
C HIS A 360 -19.88 13.85 -30.72
N PRO A 361 -20.44 15.00 -31.14
CA PRO A 361 -19.64 16.18 -31.47
C PRO A 361 -18.78 16.69 -30.29
N ARG A 362 -17.50 16.94 -30.54
CA ARG A 362 -16.52 17.46 -29.55
C ARG A 362 -16.11 18.92 -29.80
N GLU A 363 -16.71 19.57 -30.79
CA GLU A 363 -16.30 20.93 -31.16
C GLU A 363 -16.78 21.93 -30.12
N GLY A 364 -15.84 22.47 -29.32
CA GLY A 364 -16.14 23.44 -28.26
C GLY A 364 -16.53 22.82 -26.91
N SER A 365 -16.43 21.50 -26.76
CA SER A 365 -16.65 20.79 -25.49
C SER A 365 -15.50 19.84 -25.16
N ALA A 366 -15.30 19.57 -23.87
CA ALA A 366 -14.28 18.65 -23.38
C ALA A 366 -14.85 17.23 -23.24
N SER A 367 -14.38 16.26 -24.03
CA SER A 367 -14.68 14.84 -23.80
C SER A 367 -13.86 14.27 -22.65
N ILE A 368 -14.47 13.49 -21.75
CA ILE A 368 -13.79 12.85 -20.61
C ILE A 368 -14.37 11.45 -20.39
N LEU A 369 -13.50 10.47 -20.15
CA LEU A 369 -13.86 9.10 -19.80
C LEU A 369 -13.34 8.76 -18.40
N ILE A 370 -14.23 8.33 -17.48
CA ILE A 370 -13.85 7.73 -16.20
C ILE A 370 -14.13 6.24 -16.22
N LEU A 371 -13.15 5.45 -15.79
CA LEU A 371 -13.31 4.05 -15.36
C LEU A 371 -13.22 3.98 -13.84
N LEU A 372 -14.14 3.28 -13.19
CA LEU A 372 -14.05 2.84 -11.80
C LEU A 372 -14.15 1.33 -11.74
N THR A 373 -13.17 0.67 -11.14
CA THR A 373 -13.09 -0.79 -10.98
C THR A 373 -12.33 -1.18 -9.71
N ASP A 374 -12.67 -2.33 -9.13
CA ASP A 374 -12.03 -2.87 -7.93
C ASP A 374 -11.26 -4.17 -8.17
N GLY A 375 -11.18 -4.66 -9.41
CA GLY A 375 -10.51 -5.92 -9.73
C GLY A 375 -9.97 -6.00 -11.16
N ASP A 376 -9.24 -7.08 -11.44
CA ASP A 376 -8.62 -7.33 -12.74
C ASP A 376 -9.64 -7.82 -13.80
N PRO A 377 -9.35 -7.65 -15.11
CA PRO A 377 -10.25 -8.08 -16.18
C PRO A 377 -10.34 -9.60 -16.26
N THR A 378 -11.51 -10.15 -15.92
CA THR A 378 -11.82 -11.58 -15.84
C THR A 378 -12.77 -12.08 -16.95
N ALA A 379 -13.31 -11.17 -17.77
CA ALA A 379 -14.18 -11.48 -18.91
C ALA A 379 -13.79 -10.69 -20.17
N GLY A 380 -14.41 -11.02 -21.30
CA GLY A 380 -14.11 -10.41 -22.58
C GLY A 380 -12.66 -10.63 -23.01
N VAL A 381 -11.90 -9.54 -23.13
CA VAL A 381 -10.45 -9.59 -23.40
C VAL A 381 -9.70 -9.37 -22.10
N THR A 382 -9.04 -10.42 -21.58
CA THR A 382 -8.30 -10.39 -20.31
C THR A 382 -6.79 -10.15 -20.46
N ASN A 383 -6.25 -10.19 -21.68
CA ASN A 383 -4.82 -9.97 -21.92
C ASN A 383 -4.48 -8.47 -21.82
N LEU A 384 -3.90 -8.05 -20.68
CA LEU A 384 -3.62 -6.64 -20.36
C LEU A 384 -2.96 -5.84 -21.50
N ARG A 385 -1.98 -6.42 -22.22
CA ARG A 385 -1.31 -5.75 -23.36
C ARG A 385 -2.25 -5.53 -24.54
N GLN A 386 -3.15 -6.48 -24.82
CA GLN A 386 -4.18 -6.31 -25.84
C GLN A 386 -5.21 -5.25 -25.42
N ILE A 387 -5.60 -5.20 -24.14
CA ILE A 387 -6.53 -4.17 -23.63
C ILE A 387 -5.92 -2.77 -23.81
N LEU A 388 -4.67 -2.56 -23.37
CA LEU A 388 -3.95 -1.30 -23.56
C LEU A 388 -3.92 -0.87 -25.04
N SER A 389 -3.61 -1.81 -25.95
CA SER A 389 -3.61 -1.55 -27.39
C SER A 389 -5.00 -1.19 -27.93
N ASN A 390 -6.05 -1.92 -27.53
CA ASN A 390 -7.43 -1.71 -27.94
C ASN A 390 -7.94 -0.33 -27.49
N VAL A 391 -7.71 0.01 -26.21
CA VAL A 391 -8.11 1.29 -25.61
C VAL A 391 -7.40 2.45 -26.30
N ARG A 392 -6.07 2.37 -26.47
CA ARG A 392 -5.30 3.42 -27.16
C ARG A 392 -5.76 3.62 -28.60
N GLN A 393 -6.13 2.56 -29.31
CA GLN A 393 -6.66 2.66 -30.68
C GLN A 393 -8.08 3.27 -30.72
N ALA A 394 -8.94 2.98 -29.73
CA ALA A 394 -10.31 3.51 -29.69
C ALA A 394 -10.38 4.98 -29.27
N ILE A 395 -9.54 5.39 -28.31
CA ILE A 395 -9.46 6.78 -27.85
C ILE A 395 -8.67 7.62 -28.86
N ALA A 396 -7.54 7.11 -29.37
CA ALA A 396 -6.68 7.77 -30.34
C ALA A 396 -6.35 9.23 -29.95
N GLU A 397 -5.90 9.42 -28.70
CA GLU A 397 -5.48 10.70 -28.08
C GLU A 397 -6.58 11.78 -27.92
N LYS A 398 -7.81 11.54 -28.42
CA LYS A 398 -8.92 12.51 -28.53
C LYS A 398 -9.49 13.06 -27.21
N PHE A 399 -9.26 12.37 -26.09
CA PHE A 399 -9.76 12.73 -24.77
C PHE A 399 -9.02 11.96 -23.67
N PRO A 400 -8.93 12.52 -22.44
CA PRO A 400 -8.38 11.81 -21.28
C PRO A 400 -9.24 10.61 -20.87
N LEU A 401 -8.58 9.50 -20.54
CA LEU A 401 -9.13 8.41 -19.73
C LEU A 401 -8.52 8.44 -18.32
N TYR A 402 -9.38 8.51 -17.32
CA TYR A 402 -8.99 8.44 -15.90
C TYR A 402 -9.45 7.12 -15.29
N CYS A 403 -8.53 6.35 -14.71
CA CYS A 403 -8.83 5.07 -14.06
C CYS A 403 -8.80 5.17 -12.53
N LEU A 404 -9.91 4.83 -11.90
CA LEU A 404 -10.10 4.83 -10.45
C LEU A 404 -10.07 3.38 -9.96
N GLY A 405 -9.01 3.03 -9.22
CA GLY A 405 -8.83 1.68 -8.67
C GLY A 405 -9.31 1.61 -7.22
N PHE A 406 -10.36 0.84 -6.94
CA PHE A 406 -11.04 0.82 -5.63
C PHE A 406 -10.47 -0.24 -4.68
N GLY A 407 -9.43 0.15 -3.94
CA GLY A 407 -8.72 -0.67 -2.96
C GLY A 407 -7.40 -1.19 -3.51
N PHE A 408 -7.06 -2.42 -3.13
CA PHE A 408 -5.79 -3.07 -3.49
C PHE A 408 -5.96 -4.33 -4.34
N ASP A 409 -7.20 -4.80 -4.51
CA ASP A 409 -7.56 -6.03 -5.23
C ASP A 409 -7.43 -5.92 -6.77
N VAL A 410 -6.97 -4.76 -7.27
CA VAL A 410 -6.80 -4.43 -8.70
C VAL A 410 -5.34 -4.07 -9.04
N ASN A 411 -4.88 -4.53 -10.20
CA ASN A 411 -3.58 -4.19 -10.78
C ASN A 411 -3.53 -2.69 -11.15
N PHE A 412 -3.07 -1.88 -10.20
CA PHE A 412 -3.01 -0.44 -10.36
C PHE A 412 -1.96 0.02 -11.39
N GLU A 413 -0.85 -0.70 -11.56
CA GLU A 413 0.15 -0.40 -12.60
C GLU A 413 -0.47 -0.51 -14.01
N PHE A 414 -1.37 -1.48 -14.22
CA PHE A 414 -2.15 -1.61 -15.45
C PHE A 414 -3.13 -0.44 -15.64
N LEU A 415 -3.84 0.00 -14.60
CA LEU A 415 -4.74 1.16 -14.66
C LEU A 415 -3.99 2.49 -14.90
N GLU A 416 -2.82 2.65 -14.29
CA GLU A 416 -1.91 3.78 -14.45
C GLU A 416 -1.35 3.82 -15.87
N LYS A 417 -0.80 2.70 -16.37
CA LYS A 417 -0.33 2.57 -17.76
C LYS A 417 -1.45 2.83 -18.77
N MET A 418 -2.68 2.40 -18.49
CA MET A 418 -3.85 2.67 -19.36
C MET A 418 -4.22 4.16 -19.38
N SER A 419 -4.19 4.83 -18.23
CA SER A 419 -4.52 6.26 -18.13
C SER A 419 -3.46 7.15 -18.80
N LEU A 420 -2.19 6.87 -18.51
CA LEU A 420 -1.04 7.62 -19.04
C LEU A 420 -0.93 7.51 -20.57
N GLN A 421 -1.17 6.32 -21.14
CA GLN A 421 -1.21 6.12 -22.59
C GLN A 421 -2.40 6.82 -23.29
N ASN A 422 -3.32 7.42 -22.53
CA ASN A 422 -4.56 8.05 -23.02
C ASN A 422 -4.80 9.41 -22.35
N ASN A 423 -3.74 10.22 -22.19
CA ASN A 423 -3.79 11.62 -21.76
C ASN A 423 -4.46 11.92 -20.39
N GLY A 424 -4.69 10.90 -19.56
CA GLY A 424 -5.27 11.04 -18.22
C GLY A 424 -4.34 10.52 -17.11
N ALA A 425 -4.92 10.24 -15.94
CA ALA A 425 -4.20 9.76 -14.77
C ALA A 425 -5.02 8.71 -13.99
N ALA A 426 -4.34 7.79 -13.31
CA ALA A 426 -5.00 6.89 -12.37
C ALA A 426 -5.05 7.48 -10.96
N ARG A 427 -6.02 7.04 -10.14
CA ARG A 427 -6.09 7.35 -8.71
C ARG A 427 -6.60 6.14 -7.94
N ARG A 428 -5.91 5.77 -6.85
CA ARG A 428 -6.44 4.76 -5.92
C ARG A 428 -7.50 5.39 -5.01
N ILE A 429 -8.63 4.71 -4.90
CA ILE A 429 -9.70 4.99 -3.95
C ILE A 429 -9.58 3.96 -2.84
N TYR A 430 -9.31 4.40 -1.62
CA TYR A 430 -9.03 3.49 -0.50
C TYR A 430 -10.35 2.99 0.12
N GLN A 431 -10.44 1.67 0.37
CA GLN A 431 -11.61 1.02 0.98
C GLN A 431 -11.75 1.41 2.47
N ASP A 432 -12.36 2.57 2.69
CA ASP A 432 -12.51 3.23 3.99
C ASP A 432 -13.85 3.99 4.02
N SER A 433 -14.24 4.48 5.19
CA SER A 433 -15.44 5.25 5.48
C SER A 433 -15.71 6.46 4.57
N ASP A 434 -14.68 7.05 3.94
CA ASP A 434 -14.75 8.27 3.13
C ASP A 434 -14.58 8.03 1.61
N ALA A 435 -14.63 6.79 1.13
CA ALA A 435 -14.38 6.48 -0.29
C ALA A 435 -15.32 7.21 -1.26
N ASP A 436 -16.55 7.52 -0.83
CA ASP A 436 -17.49 8.36 -1.57
C ASP A 436 -17.01 9.81 -1.70
N LEU A 437 -16.36 10.37 -0.67
CA LEU A 437 -15.72 11.70 -0.71
C LEU A 437 -14.45 11.67 -1.57
N GLN A 438 -13.66 10.59 -1.52
CA GLN A 438 -12.49 10.41 -2.40
C GLN A 438 -12.89 10.40 -3.89
N LEU A 439 -14.02 9.75 -4.22
CA LEU A 439 -14.61 9.75 -5.57
C LEU A 439 -15.14 11.13 -5.98
N THR A 440 -15.93 11.78 -5.12
CA THR A 440 -16.48 13.12 -5.41
C THR A 440 -15.36 14.16 -5.60
N GLY A 441 -14.37 14.21 -4.69
CA GLY A 441 -13.23 15.13 -4.79
C GLY A 441 -12.31 14.86 -5.98
N PHE A 442 -12.25 13.63 -6.51
CA PHE A 442 -11.60 13.40 -7.81
C PHE A 442 -12.40 13.98 -8.97
N TYR A 443 -13.72 13.81 -9.00
CA TYR A 443 -14.55 14.42 -10.03
C TYR A 443 -14.44 15.94 -9.99
N GLU A 444 -14.46 16.58 -8.82
CA GLU A 444 -14.27 18.03 -8.66
C GLU A 444 -12.99 18.55 -9.34
N GLU A 445 -11.87 17.80 -9.27
CA GLU A 445 -10.60 18.16 -9.92
C GLU A 445 -10.66 18.18 -11.47
N VAL A 446 -11.67 17.55 -12.09
CA VAL A 446 -11.87 17.47 -13.55
C VAL A 446 -13.24 17.96 -14.05
N ALA A 447 -14.13 18.38 -13.14
CA ALA A 447 -15.54 18.69 -13.43
C ALA A 447 -15.76 19.99 -14.23
N THR A 448 -14.78 20.90 -14.21
CA THR A 448 -14.86 22.24 -14.82
C THR A 448 -13.67 22.47 -15.75
N PRO A 449 -13.70 21.95 -16.99
CA PRO A 449 -12.71 22.29 -18.01
C PRO A 449 -12.86 23.76 -18.46
N LEU A 450 -11.72 24.37 -18.80
CA LEU A 450 -11.61 25.77 -19.26
C LEU A 450 -10.95 25.87 -20.65
N LEU A 451 -10.01 24.96 -20.95
CA LEU A 451 -9.32 24.85 -22.23
C LEU A 451 -9.20 23.39 -22.68
N THR A 452 -9.15 23.17 -24.00
CA THR A 452 -8.65 21.94 -24.63
C THR A 452 -7.41 22.24 -25.48
N ASP A 453 -6.68 21.18 -25.86
CA ASP A 453 -5.61 21.19 -26.85
C ASP A 453 -4.48 22.19 -26.54
N VAL A 454 -4.11 22.27 -25.26
CA VAL A 454 -3.14 23.24 -24.74
C VAL A 454 -1.73 22.86 -25.19
N THR A 455 -1.18 23.67 -26.08
CA THR A 455 0.15 23.51 -26.71
C THR A 455 1.05 24.64 -26.22
N MET A 456 2.13 24.30 -25.52
CA MET A 456 3.10 25.27 -24.99
C MET A 456 4.38 25.26 -25.83
N ILE A 457 4.68 26.38 -26.47
CA ILE A 457 5.73 26.54 -27.47
C ILE A 457 6.84 27.41 -26.85
N TYR A 458 8.09 26.97 -26.98
CA TYR A 458 9.26 27.65 -26.42
C TYR A 458 10.33 27.79 -27.49
N THR A 459 10.30 28.91 -28.23
CA THR A 459 11.40 29.25 -29.14
C THR A 459 12.64 29.53 -28.28
N GLY A 460 13.81 29.01 -28.67
CA GLY A 460 15.02 29.05 -27.83
C GLY A 460 14.99 28.06 -26.64
N GLY A 461 13.92 27.27 -26.45
CA GLY A 461 13.85 26.23 -25.43
C GLY A 461 14.47 24.90 -25.86
N THR A 462 15.08 24.17 -24.93
CA THR A 462 15.59 22.80 -25.12
C THR A 462 15.44 21.96 -23.85
N ASN A 463 15.57 20.63 -23.95
CA ASN A 463 15.41 19.68 -22.83
C ASN A 463 14.11 19.91 -22.03
N LEU A 464 13.01 20.10 -22.76
CA LEU A 464 11.70 20.46 -22.23
C LEU A 464 10.98 19.27 -21.58
N THR A 465 10.31 19.52 -20.46
CA THR A 465 9.25 18.64 -19.95
C THR A 465 8.03 18.66 -20.90
N GLN A 466 7.04 17.77 -20.71
CA GLN A 466 5.78 17.73 -21.46
C GLN A 466 5.22 19.13 -21.75
N THR A 467 4.96 19.41 -23.04
CA THR A 467 4.46 20.71 -23.52
C THR A 467 3.02 20.68 -24.06
N ASN A 468 2.45 19.48 -24.25
CA ASN A 468 1.12 19.28 -24.81
C ASN A 468 0.20 18.66 -23.75
N PHE A 469 -0.95 19.28 -23.51
CA PHE A 469 -1.93 18.85 -22.49
C PHE A 469 -3.33 18.85 -23.11
N SER A 470 -4.03 17.72 -23.03
CA SER A 470 -5.35 17.57 -23.67
C SER A 470 -6.38 18.57 -23.14
N GLN A 471 -6.35 18.86 -21.83
CA GLN A 471 -7.30 19.74 -21.15
C GLN A 471 -6.63 20.51 -19.99
N TYR A 472 -7.17 21.69 -19.67
CA TYR A 472 -6.88 22.43 -18.42
C TYR A 472 -8.20 22.70 -17.68
N TYR A 473 -8.17 22.51 -16.36
CA TYR A 473 -9.34 22.53 -15.48
C TYR A 473 -9.27 23.71 -14.51
N ASN A 474 -10.44 24.22 -14.11
CA ASN A 474 -10.50 25.25 -13.08
C ASN A 474 -9.86 24.76 -11.77
N GLY A 475 -9.10 25.62 -11.13
CA GLY A 475 -8.40 25.30 -9.88
C GLY A 475 -7.19 24.35 -10.02
N SER A 476 -6.82 23.93 -11.22
CA SER A 476 -5.55 23.21 -11.48
C SER A 476 -4.44 24.19 -11.91
N GLU A 477 -3.26 23.67 -12.25
CA GLU A 477 -2.16 24.41 -12.87
C GLU A 477 -1.37 23.46 -13.80
N ILE A 478 -0.94 23.98 -14.94
CA ILE A 478 0.04 23.33 -15.83
C ILE A 478 1.41 23.91 -15.48
N VAL A 479 2.41 23.05 -15.27
CA VAL A 479 3.80 23.46 -15.04
C VAL A 479 4.70 22.81 -16.07
N VAL A 480 5.51 23.62 -16.75
CA VAL A 480 6.52 23.18 -17.72
C VAL A 480 7.86 23.77 -17.32
N ALA A 481 8.93 22.98 -17.45
CA ALA A 481 10.29 23.42 -17.21
C ALA A 481 11.20 23.02 -18.38
N GLY A 482 12.33 23.70 -18.51
CA GLY A 482 13.30 23.42 -19.56
C GLY A 482 14.62 24.16 -19.37
N GLN A 483 15.45 24.07 -20.40
CA GLN A 483 16.70 24.80 -20.55
C GLN A 483 16.57 25.84 -21.66
N ILE A 484 17.31 26.95 -21.52
CA ILE A 484 17.41 28.04 -22.49
C ILE A 484 18.66 27.79 -23.34
N LEU A 485 18.49 27.74 -24.65
CA LEU A 485 19.56 27.42 -25.59
C LEU A 485 20.67 28.48 -25.51
N HIS A 486 21.93 28.04 -25.32
CA HIS A 486 23.10 28.91 -25.10
C HIS A 486 22.97 29.88 -23.89
N ASN A 487 21.98 29.71 -23.03
CA ASN A 487 21.55 30.68 -22.01
C ASN A 487 21.13 32.04 -22.59
N ASP A 488 20.79 32.10 -23.89
CA ASP A 488 20.39 33.31 -24.61
C ASP A 488 18.90 33.61 -24.37
N ILE A 489 18.63 34.45 -23.38
CA ILE A 489 17.27 34.87 -23.00
C ILE A 489 16.60 35.75 -24.06
N ASP A 490 17.36 36.52 -24.85
CA ASP A 490 16.79 37.42 -25.86
C ASP A 490 16.20 36.62 -27.04
N THR A 491 16.65 35.38 -27.25
CA THR A 491 16.05 34.42 -28.19
C THR A 491 14.95 33.53 -27.58
N PHE A 492 14.71 33.60 -26.27
CA PHE A 492 13.72 32.77 -25.58
C PHE A 492 12.32 33.36 -25.68
N SER A 493 11.45 32.77 -26.51
CA SER A 493 10.08 33.24 -26.69
C SER A 493 9.05 32.16 -26.31
N PRO A 494 8.36 32.33 -25.15
CA PRO A 494 7.28 31.45 -24.72
C PRO A 494 5.92 31.87 -25.32
N GLN A 495 5.14 30.88 -25.76
CA GLN A 495 3.78 31.05 -26.26
C GLN A 495 2.90 29.86 -25.82
N VAL A 496 1.63 30.12 -25.52
CA VAL A 496 0.64 29.06 -25.27
C VAL A 496 -0.52 29.21 -26.24
N VAL A 497 -0.84 28.14 -26.97
CA VAL A 497 -1.99 28.05 -27.87
C VAL A 497 -2.98 27.03 -27.30
N ALA A 498 -4.26 27.37 -27.26
CA ALA A 498 -5.30 26.51 -26.70
C ALA A 498 -6.67 26.78 -27.34
N ILE A 499 -7.69 25.97 -27.03
CA ILE A 499 -9.07 26.16 -27.50
C ILE A 499 -10.02 26.34 -26.30
N SER A 500 -10.92 27.33 -26.36
CA SER A 500 -12.00 27.55 -25.39
C SER A 500 -13.29 27.87 -26.14
N SER A 501 -14.36 27.10 -25.91
CA SER A 501 -15.69 27.26 -26.55
C SER A 501 -15.61 27.62 -28.05
N LYS A 502 -14.94 26.76 -28.82
CA LYS A 502 -14.64 26.89 -30.27
C LYS A 502 -13.66 27.99 -30.69
N ARG A 503 -13.22 28.88 -29.79
CA ARG A 503 -12.23 29.93 -30.10
C ARG A 503 -10.82 29.42 -29.82
N ARG A 504 -9.91 29.56 -30.80
CA ARG A 504 -8.47 29.44 -30.54
C ARG A 504 -8.01 30.67 -29.75
N LEU A 505 -7.42 30.44 -28.59
CA LEU A 505 -6.73 31.44 -27.80
C LEU A 505 -5.22 31.34 -28.04
N THR A 506 -4.51 32.45 -27.84
CA THR A 506 -3.05 32.50 -27.92
C THR A 506 -2.56 33.50 -26.89
N PHE A 507 -1.74 33.01 -25.97
CA PHE A 507 -1.09 33.79 -24.93
C PHE A 507 0.39 33.90 -25.30
N SER A 508 0.96 35.10 -25.28
CA SER A 508 2.34 35.38 -25.65
C SER A 508 2.84 36.57 -24.84
N GLU A 509 4.01 36.43 -24.20
CA GLU A 509 4.68 37.58 -23.61
C GLU A 509 5.30 38.46 -24.70
N THR A 510 5.47 39.76 -24.42
CA THR A 510 6.10 40.71 -25.36
C THR A 510 7.37 41.35 -24.83
N ASN A 511 7.63 41.28 -23.52
CA ASN A 511 8.85 41.79 -22.87
C ASN A 511 9.12 40.98 -21.58
N THR A 512 9.91 39.90 -21.65
CA THR A 512 10.29 39.11 -20.47
C THR A 512 11.39 39.83 -19.68
N THR A 513 11.02 40.72 -18.76
CA THR A 513 12.01 41.36 -17.86
C THR A 513 12.51 40.37 -16.83
N VAL A 514 13.64 39.71 -17.10
CA VAL A 514 14.27 38.76 -16.18
C VAL A 514 14.96 39.51 -15.03
N GLU A 515 14.33 39.49 -13.86
CA GLU A 515 15.00 39.80 -12.59
C GLU A 515 15.93 38.64 -12.22
N SER A 516 17.22 38.76 -12.58
CA SER A 516 18.25 37.80 -12.17
C SER A 516 18.47 37.86 -10.66
N THR A 517 17.81 36.99 -9.90
CA THR A 517 18.08 36.78 -8.48
C THR A 517 19.49 36.20 -8.29
N GLY A 518 20.19 36.66 -7.24
CA GLY A 518 21.65 36.59 -7.14
C GLY A 518 22.26 35.18 -6.97
N THR A 519 23.56 35.11 -7.27
CA THR A 519 24.39 33.89 -7.32
C THR A 519 24.65 33.19 -5.97
N VAL A 520 25.13 31.94 -6.08
CA VAL A 520 25.72 31.06 -5.03
C VAL A 520 24.72 30.16 -4.28
N SER A 521 23.96 29.38 -5.05
CA SER A 521 23.41 28.06 -4.71
C SER A 521 23.23 27.27 -6.02
N GLU A 522 22.94 25.96 -5.99
CA GLU A 522 22.19 25.37 -7.10
C GLU A 522 20.86 26.12 -7.22
N SER A 523 20.49 26.55 -8.43
CA SER A 523 19.22 27.25 -8.63
C SER A 523 18.04 26.32 -8.39
N HIS A 524 17.07 26.77 -7.58
CA HIS A 524 15.83 26.05 -7.36
C HIS A 524 15.07 25.78 -8.68
N ILE A 525 15.16 26.68 -9.66
CA ILE A 525 14.61 26.51 -11.01
C ILE A 525 15.21 25.27 -11.71
N GLN A 526 16.52 25.05 -11.57
CA GLN A 526 17.20 23.85 -12.08
C GLN A 526 16.74 22.57 -11.36
N ARG A 527 16.50 22.64 -10.04
CA ARG A 527 16.00 21.50 -9.26
C ARG A 527 14.53 21.17 -9.55
N VAL A 528 13.68 22.17 -9.82
CA VAL A 528 12.31 21.97 -10.33
C VAL A 528 12.34 21.28 -11.69
N TRP A 529 13.18 21.76 -12.63
CA TRP A 529 13.37 21.10 -13.93
C TRP A 529 13.78 19.63 -13.76
N ALA A 530 14.77 19.37 -12.90
CA ALA A 530 15.26 18.02 -12.65
C ALA A 530 14.17 17.12 -12.03
N TYR A 531 13.44 17.62 -11.03
CA TYR A 531 12.34 16.91 -10.37
C TYR A 531 11.23 16.53 -11.37
N LEU A 532 10.77 17.50 -12.19
CA LEU A 532 9.74 17.27 -13.20
C LEU A 532 10.21 16.30 -14.30
N THR A 533 11.44 16.47 -14.78
CA THR A 533 12.02 15.59 -15.82
C THR A 533 12.16 14.16 -15.30
N VAL A 534 12.67 13.97 -14.07
CA VAL A 534 12.77 12.65 -13.43
C VAL A 534 11.40 12.01 -13.22
N LYS A 535 10.38 12.76 -12.79
CA LYS A 535 8.99 12.26 -12.69
C LYS A 535 8.49 11.78 -14.06
N GLN A 536 8.57 12.62 -15.10
CA GLN A 536 8.07 12.29 -16.43
C GLN A 536 8.86 11.14 -17.10
N LEU A 537 10.15 10.97 -16.80
CA LEU A 537 10.91 9.79 -17.26
C LEU A 537 10.46 8.49 -16.56
N LEU A 538 10.10 8.54 -15.27
CA LEU A 538 9.51 7.39 -14.57
C LEU A 538 8.13 7.03 -15.16
N ASP A 539 7.26 8.03 -15.36
CA ASP A 539 5.93 7.87 -15.95
C ASP A 539 6.01 7.34 -17.40
N LYS A 540 7.04 7.76 -18.15
CA LYS A 540 7.37 7.27 -19.50
C LYS A 540 7.92 5.85 -19.46
N GLN A 541 8.77 5.50 -18.49
CA GLN A 541 9.28 4.13 -18.33
C GLN A 541 8.11 3.14 -18.17
N LEU A 542 7.13 3.46 -17.32
CA LEU A 542 5.93 2.64 -17.11
C LEU A 542 5.16 2.38 -18.42
N GLN A 543 5.18 3.30 -19.39
CA GLN A 543 4.45 3.14 -20.66
C GLN A 543 5.18 2.26 -21.67
N LEU A 544 6.52 2.27 -21.67
CA LEU A 544 7.39 1.62 -22.65
C LEU A 544 7.57 0.11 -22.39
N SER A 545 8.47 -0.52 -23.15
CA SER A 545 9.00 -1.88 -22.93
C SER A 545 10.32 -2.06 -23.70
N GLY A 546 11.31 -2.73 -23.10
CA GLY A 546 12.51 -3.17 -23.83
C GLY A 546 13.58 -2.08 -23.99
N ALA A 547 14.13 -1.91 -25.20
CA ALA A 547 15.29 -1.02 -25.41
C ALA A 547 14.98 0.46 -25.08
N GLU A 548 13.83 0.98 -25.52
CA GLU A 548 13.39 2.36 -25.26
C GLU A 548 13.13 2.60 -23.77
N GLU A 549 12.61 1.60 -23.06
CA GLU A 549 12.43 1.62 -21.61
C GLU A 549 13.78 1.67 -20.88
N GLU A 550 14.73 0.83 -21.30
CA GLU A 550 16.06 0.71 -20.73
C GLU A 550 16.90 1.99 -20.92
N ASP A 551 16.74 2.71 -22.04
CA ASP A 551 17.39 4.00 -22.25
C ASP A 551 16.76 5.13 -21.41
N VAL A 552 15.43 5.19 -21.33
CA VAL A 552 14.71 6.12 -20.42
C VAL A 552 15.09 5.85 -18.94
N ARG A 553 15.25 4.59 -18.56
CA ARG A 553 15.70 4.17 -17.22
C ARG A 553 17.12 4.66 -16.91
N LYS A 554 18.05 4.63 -17.87
CA LYS A 554 19.41 5.19 -17.73
C LYS A 554 19.38 6.70 -17.55
N GLU A 555 18.57 7.40 -18.33
CA GLU A 555 18.41 8.86 -18.24
C GLU A 555 17.86 9.28 -16.86
N ALA A 556 16.80 8.60 -16.40
CA ALA A 556 16.22 8.81 -15.08
C ALA A 556 17.23 8.55 -13.94
N LEU A 557 18.05 7.48 -14.06
CA LEU A 557 19.14 7.20 -13.12
C LEU A 557 20.21 8.30 -13.13
N ALA A 558 20.67 8.74 -14.30
CA ALA A 558 21.71 9.76 -14.42
C ALA A 558 21.29 11.10 -13.80
N LEU A 559 20.05 11.53 -14.02
CA LEU A 559 19.48 12.72 -13.36
C LEU A 559 19.28 12.51 -11.86
N SER A 560 18.81 11.33 -11.44
CA SER A 560 18.65 10.98 -10.02
C SER A 560 19.99 11.07 -9.27
N PHE A 561 21.10 10.61 -9.87
CA PHE A 561 22.43 10.75 -9.29
C PHE A 561 22.92 12.20 -9.30
N LYS A 562 22.77 12.93 -10.41
CA LYS A 562 23.22 14.32 -10.52
C LYS A 562 22.62 15.21 -9.42
N TYR A 563 21.31 15.06 -9.14
CA TYR A 563 20.59 15.89 -8.17
C TYR A 563 20.36 15.21 -6.81
N SER A 564 20.95 14.03 -6.60
CA SER A 564 20.83 13.19 -5.38
C SER A 564 19.40 12.82 -4.97
N PHE A 565 18.49 12.68 -5.94
CA PHE A 565 17.13 12.22 -5.67
C PHE A 565 17.08 10.71 -5.39
N VAL A 566 16.41 10.33 -4.30
CA VAL A 566 15.96 8.96 -4.03
C VAL A 566 14.62 8.73 -4.73
N THR A 567 14.65 7.90 -5.77
CA THR A 567 13.54 7.62 -6.70
C THR A 567 13.24 6.11 -6.74
N PRO A 568 12.21 5.64 -7.45
CA PRO A 568 11.93 4.20 -7.56
C PRO A 568 13.07 3.37 -8.19
N LEU A 569 14.08 4.01 -8.78
CA LEU A 569 15.28 3.41 -9.38
C LEU A 569 16.56 3.55 -8.52
N THR A 570 16.61 4.55 -7.63
CA THR A 570 17.79 4.87 -6.81
C THR A 570 17.57 4.63 -5.31
N SER A 571 18.65 4.74 -4.55
CA SER A 571 18.71 4.42 -3.12
C SER A 571 19.87 5.15 -2.47
N MET A 572 19.70 5.67 -1.26
CA MET A 572 20.74 6.44 -0.55
C MET A 572 21.40 5.56 0.53
N VAL A 573 22.74 5.64 0.64
CA VAL A 573 23.53 4.78 1.53
C VAL A 573 24.44 5.64 2.41
N VAL A 574 24.34 5.50 3.73
CA VAL A 574 25.20 6.18 4.71
C VAL A 574 26.27 5.21 5.21
N THR A 575 27.54 5.57 5.09
CA THR A 575 28.68 4.69 5.48
C THR A 575 29.50 5.27 6.63
N LYS A 576 29.72 4.48 7.68
CA LYS A 576 30.84 4.68 8.61
C LYS A 576 32.16 4.15 7.98
N PRO A 577 33.33 4.75 8.24
CA PRO A 577 34.63 4.24 7.78
C PRO A 577 34.92 2.80 8.22
N PRO A 578 35.87 2.08 7.56
CA PRO A 578 35.97 0.63 7.62
C PRO A 578 36.24 0.10 9.04
N GLY A 579 35.21 -0.51 9.61
CA GLY A 579 35.18 -1.10 10.95
C GLY A 579 33.76 -1.27 11.47
N GLU A 580 32.87 -0.31 11.19
CA GLU A 580 31.50 -0.27 11.73
C GLU A 580 30.44 0.12 10.67
N ASN A 581 29.23 0.51 11.11
CA ASN A 581 27.95 0.32 10.41
C ASN A 581 27.72 1.06 9.07
N THR A 582 26.77 0.55 8.28
CA THR A 582 26.27 1.17 7.04
C THR A 582 24.75 1.06 6.95
N GLU A 583 24.07 2.17 6.69
CA GLU A 583 22.62 2.26 6.55
C GLU A 583 22.20 2.47 5.09
N VAL A 584 21.02 1.99 4.70
CA VAL A 584 20.51 2.10 3.32
C VAL A 584 19.06 2.56 3.31
N LEU A 585 18.69 3.28 2.26
CA LEU A 585 17.40 3.94 2.05
C LEU A 585 16.96 3.71 0.61
N HIS A 586 15.69 3.38 0.37
CA HIS A 586 15.13 3.16 -0.98
C HIS A 586 13.92 4.09 -1.17
N LYS A 587 13.44 4.35 -2.40
CA LYS A 587 12.02 4.77 -2.56
C LYS A 587 11.16 3.52 -2.82
N PRO A 588 10.07 3.29 -2.07
CA PRO A 588 9.15 2.20 -2.37
C PRO A 588 8.54 2.36 -3.77
N LYS A 589 8.15 1.25 -4.40
CA LYS A 589 7.13 1.25 -5.45
C LYS A 589 5.77 1.11 -4.78
N GLU A 590 4.72 1.74 -5.33
CA GLU A 590 3.38 1.47 -4.83
C GLU A 590 3.02 -0.01 -5.07
N GLY A 591 2.64 -0.72 -4.00
CA GLY A 591 2.39 -2.17 -4.04
C GLY A 591 3.59 -3.09 -3.77
N GLN A 592 4.77 -2.57 -3.37
CA GLN A 592 5.90 -3.43 -2.96
C GLN A 592 6.35 -3.18 -1.51
N GLN A 593 6.35 -4.24 -0.69
CA GLN A 593 7.12 -4.31 0.56
C GLN A 593 8.47 -5.00 0.30
N GLN A 594 9.56 -4.47 0.87
CA GLN A 594 10.87 -5.13 0.90
C GLN A 594 11.12 -5.69 2.31
N GLY A 595 11.24 -7.01 2.43
CA GLY A 595 11.40 -7.69 3.73
C GLY A 595 12.85 -7.71 4.22
N ILE A 596 13.05 -7.45 5.51
CA ILE A 596 14.37 -7.47 6.16
C ILE A 596 14.64 -8.82 6.85
N LEU A 597 15.80 -9.41 6.56
CA LEU A 597 16.38 -10.49 7.35
C LEU A 597 17.17 -9.92 8.52
N GLN A 598 16.90 -10.37 9.75
CA GLN A 598 17.81 -10.23 10.88
C GLN A 598 18.26 -11.61 11.40
N GLN A 599 19.57 -11.78 11.55
CA GLN A 599 20.15 -12.95 12.22
C GLN A 599 20.52 -12.60 13.67
N ARG A 600 20.16 -13.47 14.62
CA ARG A 600 20.80 -13.51 15.95
C ARG A 600 21.26 -14.93 16.27
N GLN A 601 22.52 -15.22 15.97
CA GLN A 601 23.26 -16.36 16.54
C GLN A 601 24.62 -15.91 17.05
N SER A 602 24.73 -15.65 18.36
CA SER A 602 25.90 -16.04 19.17
C SER A 602 25.72 -15.62 20.63
N GLN A 603 25.39 -16.57 21.50
CA GLN A 603 25.96 -16.77 22.84
C GLN A 603 25.19 -17.88 23.58
N LEU A 604 25.83 -19.05 23.75
CA LEU A 604 25.60 -20.01 24.85
C LEU A 604 26.57 -21.21 24.75
N THR A 605 27.88 -20.94 24.75
CA THR A 605 28.91 -22.00 24.85
C THR A 605 29.04 -22.50 26.29
N GLY A 606 28.04 -23.27 26.75
CA GLY A 606 27.95 -23.83 28.09
C GLY A 606 28.26 -25.33 28.14
N ARG A 607 29.45 -25.68 28.65
CA ARG A 607 29.98 -27.03 28.93
C ARG A 607 28.96 -28.18 29.03
N HIS A 608 29.25 -29.28 28.35
CA HIS A 608 29.33 -30.60 29.01
C HIS A 608 30.43 -31.47 28.36
N LYS A 609 31.07 -32.32 29.18
CA LYS A 609 32.07 -33.32 28.76
C LYS A 609 31.55 -34.72 29.12
N THR A 610 31.67 -35.68 28.21
CA THR A 610 32.18 -37.07 28.39
C THR A 610 32.00 -37.86 27.06
N SER A 611 32.60 -39.04 26.82
CA SER A 611 34.00 -39.49 26.98
C SER A 611 34.10 -40.99 26.63
N SER A 612 34.57 -41.33 25.44
CA SER A 612 35.11 -42.67 25.10
C SER A 612 35.97 -42.53 23.82
N SER A 613 37.30 -42.54 23.84
CA SER A 613 38.29 -43.55 24.30
C SER A 613 38.81 -44.47 23.18
N GLN A 614 39.78 -43.96 22.40
CA GLN A 614 40.93 -44.70 21.85
C GLN A 614 40.61 -45.79 20.78
N ILE A 615 41.54 -46.23 19.91
CA ILE A 615 43.00 -46.39 19.96
C ILE A 615 43.71 -45.78 18.72
N LYS A 616 45.01 -45.50 18.84
CA LYS A 616 45.90 -44.95 17.79
C LYS A 616 47.10 -45.87 17.56
N VAL A 617 47.43 -46.21 16.31
CA VAL A 617 48.75 -46.72 15.88
C VAL A 617 49.08 -46.17 14.48
N GLU A 618 50.35 -45.85 14.25
CA GLU A 618 50.94 -45.43 12.97
C GLU A 618 52.38 -46.00 12.93
N PRO A 619 52.86 -46.54 11.80
CA PRO A 619 54.09 -45.98 11.22
C PRO A 619 54.17 -46.01 9.68
N LEU A 620 55.09 -45.18 9.16
CA LEU A 620 55.57 -45.08 7.76
C LEU A 620 56.74 -46.08 7.50
N PRO A 621 57.44 -46.12 6.33
CA PRO A 621 57.17 -45.65 4.95
C PRO A 621 57.43 -46.74 3.85
N GLY A 622 57.28 -46.43 2.53
CA GLY A 622 58.15 -47.07 1.50
C GLY A 622 57.66 -47.39 0.06
N ARG A 623 57.66 -46.38 -0.84
CA ARG A 623 58.12 -46.34 -2.27
C ARG A 623 57.88 -47.48 -3.32
N ALA A 624 57.72 -47.01 -4.57
CA ALA A 624 57.87 -47.66 -5.91
C ALA A 624 56.63 -48.36 -6.54
N GLY A 625 56.34 -48.20 -7.84
CA GLY A 625 56.93 -47.29 -8.84
C GLY A 625 56.39 -47.43 -10.28
N VAL A 626 56.76 -46.47 -11.16
CA VAL A 626 57.02 -46.53 -12.64
C VAL A 626 56.00 -47.22 -13.60
N ALA A 627 55.63 -46.72 -14.79
CA ALA A 627 55.46 -45.36 -15.38
C ALA A 627 54.93 -45.45 -16.85
N SER A 628 53.96 -44.61 -17.23
CA SER A 628 53.76 -44.07 -18.60
C SER A 628 52.69 -42.95 -18.55
N ASN A 629 52.95 -41.69 -18.93
CA ASN A 629 53.12 -41.10 -20.28
C ASN A 629 51.93 -41.39 -21.23
N ARG A 630 51.21 -40.40 -21.80
CA ARG A 630 51.53 -38.96 -22.04
C ARG A 630 50.27 -38.05 -22.12
N ILE A 631 50.41 -36.80 -21.62
CA ILE A 631 50.10 -35.48 -22.26
C ILE A 631 48.71 -35.31 -22.96
N ARG A 632 47.79 -34.43 -22.49
CA ARG A 632 47.64 -32.96 -22.77
C ARG A 632 47.39 -32.59 -24.27
N MET A 633 46.67 -31.55 -24.69
CA MET A 633 45.68 -30.60 -24.11
C MET A 633 45.13 -29.68 -25.24
N ALA A 634 43.88 -29.20 -25.13
CA ALA A 634 43.36 -27.89 -25.60
C ALA A 634 43.15 -27.48 -27.11
N SER A 635 42.02 -26.74 -27.31
CA SER A 635 41.79 -25.52 -28.13
C SER A 635 41.60 -25.49 -29.67
N PHE A 636 40.35 -25.13 -30.08
CA PHE A 636 39.93 -24.26 -31.24
C PHE A 636 40.23 -24.73 -32.70
N PRO A 637 39.71 -24.11 -33.81
CA PRO A 637 38.94 -22.86 -33.97
C PRO A 637 37.59 -22.95 -34.78
N VAL A 638 37.45 -22.25 -35.93
CA VAL A 638 36.21 -21.60 -36.43
C VAL A 638 36.07 -21.64 -38.00
N GLN A 639 34.87 -21.32 -38.54
CA GLN A 639 34.53 -20.64 -39.85
C GLN A 639 33.87 -21.42 -41.06
N THR A 640 32.61 -21.03 -41.36
CA THR A 640 31.92 -20.74 -42.67
C THR A 640 32.01 -21.60 -43.96
N ALA A 641 30.84 -21.81 -44.63
CA ALA A 641 30.66 -21.99 -46.10
C ALA A 641 29.20 -21.67 -46.56
N GLN A 642 28.87 -21.68 -47.88
CA GLN A 642 27.58 -21.19 -48.46
C GLN A 642 26.94 -22.04 -49.60
N ARG A 643 25.59 -21.90 -49.76
CA ARG A 643 24.73 -21.91 -51.00
C ARG A 643 24.60 -23.15 -51.95
N ALA A 644 23.38 -23.75 -51.97
CA ALA A 644 22.43 -24.04 -53.11
C ALA A 644 22.90 -24.89 -54.35
N PRO A 645 22.05 -25.26 -55.36
CA PRO A 645 20.56 -25.17 -55.56
C PRO A 645 19.84 -26.46 -56.11
N GLY A 646 18.50 -26.45 -56.33
CA GLY A 646 17.87 -27.24 -57.44
C GLY A 646 16.54 -28.05 -57.25
N LEU A 647 15.43 -27.52 -57.78
CA LEU A 647 14.15 -28.08 -58.38
C LEU A 647 13.82 -29.62 -58.38
N GLY A 648 12.55 -30.10 -58.43
CA GLY A 648 11.20 -29.45 -58.38
C GLY A 648 9.99 -30.34 -58.87
N GLY A 649 8.73 -29.90 -58.65
CA GLY A 649 7.45 -30.46 -59.19
C GLY A 649 6.58 -31.32 -58.23
N GLY A 650 5.22 -31.37 -58.25
CA GLY A 650 4.18 -30.58 -58.95
C GLY A 650 2.71 -31.04 -58.66
N PHE A 651 1.74 -30.09 -58.64
CA PHE A 651 0.22 -30.11 -58.66
C PHE A 651 -0.62 -31.40 -58.40
N SER A 652 -1.83 -31.38 -57.81
CA SER A 652 -2.90 -30.35 -57.64
C SER A 652 -3.54 -30.36 -56.20
N GLY A 653 -4.83 -30.11 -55.84
CA GLY A 653 -6.15 -29.99 -56.51
C GLY A 653 -7.28 -29.47 -55.55
N ARG A 654 -8.60 -29.71 -55.80
CA ARG A 654 -9.74 -29.20 -54.97
C ARG A 654 -11.08 -29.98 -55.11
N TYR A 655 -12.11 -29.61 -54.31
CA TYR A 655 -13.49 -30.17 -54.16
C TYR A 655 -13.61 -31.48 -53.33
N GLY A 656 -14.72 -31.83 -52.62
CA GLY A 656 -15.90 -31.04 -52.19
C GLY A 656 -17.16 -31.87 -51.79
N GLN A 657 -17.73 -31.64 -50.59
CA GLN A 657 -19.04 -32.13 -50.03
C GLN A 657 -19.34 -33.65 -49.90
N ILE A 658 -20.28 -34.00 -48.97
CA ILE A 658 -21.38 -35.02 -49.01
C ILE A 658 -21.76 -35.55 -47.58
N LYS A 659 -22.84 -36.36 -47.45
CA LYS A 659 -23.78 -36.38 -46.32
C LYS A 659 -24.51 -37.76 -46.14
N VAL A 660 -24.54 -38.32 -44.91
CA VAL A 660 -25.59 -39.19 -44.27
C VAL A 660 -25.76 -40.71 -44.61
N GLU A 661 -25.79 -41.54 -43.54
CA GLU A 661 -26.47 -42.87 -43.32
C GLU A 661 -26.03 -44.17 -44.05
N PRO A 662 -26.42 -45.44 -43.63
CA PRO A 662 -27.69 -45.87 -42.97
C PRO A 662 -27.70 -46.92 -41.82
N LEU A 663 -28.94 -47.23 -41.39
CA LEU A 663 -29.53 -48.06 -40.29
C LEU A 663 -29.55 -49.61 -40.57
N PRO A 664 -29.87 -50.56 -39.61
CA PRO A 664 -31.27 -50.81 -39.11
C PRO A 664 -31.57 -51.55 -37.76
N GLY A 665 -32.78 -51.32 -37.20
CA GLY A 665 -33.59 -52.24 -36.34
C GLY A 665 -33.59 -52.00 -34.81
N ARG A 666 -34.65 -52.28 -34.02
CA ARG A 666 -36.03 -52.81 -34.30
C ARG A 666 -37.00 -52.66 -33.07
N ALA A 667 -38.20 -52.06 -33.25
CA ALA A 667 -39.36 -51.94 -32.30
C ALA A 667 -39.14 -51.16 -30.97
N GLY A 668 -40.11 -50.53 -30.25
CA GLY A 668 -41.57 -50.31 -30.36
C GLY A 668 -42.23 -50.22 -28.94
N VAL A 669 -43.43 -49.67 -28.60
CA VAL A 669 -44.56 -48.91 -29.24
C VAL A 669 -45.41 -48.22 -28.10
N ALA A 670 -46.22 -47.16 -28.38
CA ALA A 670 -47.29 -46.53 -27.53
C ALA A 670 -46.86 -45.75 -26.24
N SER A 671 -47.12 -44.44 -26.01
CA SER A 671 -48.35 -43.58 -25.87
C SER A 671 -48.97 -43.61 -24.43
N ILE A 672 -49.50 -42.55 -23.78
CA ILE A 672 -50.25 -41.31 -24.17
C ILE A 672 -49.89 -40.10 -23.23
N GLN A 673 -50.43 -38.89 -23.52
CA GLN A 673 -50.52 -37.64 -22.70
C GLN A 673 -51.04 -37.83 -21.24
N GLU A 674 -51.10 -36.84 -20.31
CA GLU A 674 -51.19 -35.36 -20.40
C GLU A 674 -50.68 -34.62 -19.11
N MET A 675 -50.79 -33.28 -19.05
CA MET A 675 -50.48 -32.38 -17.91
C MET A 675 -51.76 -31.80 -17.25
N PRO A 676 -51.71 -30.83 -16.31
CA PRO A 676 -50.98 -30.68 -15.03
C PRO A 676 -51.99 -30.72 -13.84
N ILE A 677 -51.64 -30.30 -12.61
CA ILE A 677 -52.03 -29.06 -11.85
C ILE A 677 -51.24 -29.07 -10.50
N ALA A 678 -51.19 -27.97 -9.75
CA ALA A 678 -50.71 -27.88 -8.36
C ALA A 678 -51.78 -27.18 -7.48
N TYR A 679 -51.82 -27.43 -6.16
CA TYR A 679 -52.20 -26.46 -5.10
C TYR A 679 -52.05 -27.04 -3.67
N ASP A 680 -51.63 -26.18 -2.74
CA ASP A 680 -51.65 -26.11 -1.25
C ASP A 680 -51.96 -27.32 -0.32
N ASP A 681 -50.96 -27.60 0.55
CA ASP A 681 -50.89 -27.31 2.00
C ASP A 681 -51.72 -28.05 3.11
N TYR A 682 -51.13 -28.03 4.31
CA TYR A 682 -51.62 -28.28 5.68
C TYR A 682 -51.97 -29.68 6.26
N GLN A 683 -51.21 -29.98 7.34
CA GLN A 683 -51.65 -30.49 8.66
C GLN A 683 -51.44 -31.97 9.09
N ASP A 684 -51.48 -32.14 10.42
CA ASP A 684 -50.70 -33.08 11.26
C ASP A 684 -51.16 -34.56 11.35
N SER A 685 -50.15 -35.44 11.42
CA SER A 685 -49.90 -36.49 12.44
C SER A 685 -51.07 -37.38 12.94
N PRO A 686 -50.88 -38.72 12.97
CA PRO A 686 -50.26 -39.30 14.17
C PRO A 686 -49.21 -40.42 13.94
N ILE A 687 -48.60 -40.85 15.04
CA ILE A 687 -47.34 -41.63 15.13
C ILE A 687 -47.58 -43.15 15.11
N LEU A 688 -46.75 -43.92 14.37
CA LEU A 688 -46.11 -45.13 14.93
C LEU A 688 -44.79 -45.53 14.22
N ASN A 689 -43.69 -45.45 14.96
CA ASN A 689 -42.46 -46.26 14.87
C ASN A 689 -41.89 -46.67 13.49
N LEU A 690 -40.91 -45.89 12.99
CA LEU A 690 -39.68 -46.49 12.44
C LEU A 690 -38.58 -46.47 13.49
N GLN A 691 -37.74 -47.52 13.51
CA GLN A 691 -36.65 -47.64 14.47
C GLN A 691 -35.58 -46.57 14.23
N ARG A 692 -35.25 -45.82 15.29
CA ARG A 692 -34.11 -44.89 15.29
C ARG A 692 -32.81 -45.65 15.01
N ARG A 693 -32.19 -45.41 13.85
CA ARG A 693 -30.71 -45.43 13.80
C ARG A 693 -30.21 -44.38 14.80
N PRO A 694 -29.15 -44.62 15.58
CA PRO A 694 -28.58 -43.59 16.43
C PRO A 694 -28.22 -42.37 15.60
N GLY A 695 -28.85 -41.23 15.90
CA GLY A 695 -28.52 -39.97 15.26
C GLY A 695 -27.07 -39.64 15.57
N MET A 696 -26.22 -39.54 14.54
CA MET A 696 -24.84 -39.14 14.71
C MET A 696 -24.84 -37.67 15.15
N ILE A 697 -24.69 -37.44 16.47
CA ILE A 697 -24.67 -36.10 17.05
C ILE A 697 -23.57 -35.30 16.32
N PRO A 698 -23.89 -34.15 15.70
CA PRO A 698 -22.87 -33.37 15.00
C PRO A 698 -21.81 -32.94 16.01
N PHE A 699 -20.55 -33.30 15.76
CA PHE A 699 -19.46 -32.98 16.66
C PHE A 699 -19.38 -31.46 16.89
N LEU A 700 -19.24 -31.11 18.17
CA LEU A 700 -19.07 -29.74 18.64
C LEU A 700 -17.58 -29.42 18.70
N HIS A 701 -17.16 -28.43 17.92
CA HIS A 701 -15.82 -27.88 17.95
C HIS A 701 -15.81 -26.74 18.97
N ARG A 702 -15.37 -27.05 20.20
CA ARG A 702 -15.31 -26.09 21.29
C ARG A 702 -14.08 -25.21 21.19
N PHE A 703 -14.29 -23.91 21.05
CA PHE A 703 -13.25 -22.88 21.09
C PHE A 703 -13.19 -22.24 22.48
N LEU A 704 -12.01 -21.66 22.78
CA LEU A 704 -11.72 -20.95 24.03
C LEU A 704 -11.22 -19.54 23.71
N ILE A 705 -11.80 -18.52 24.35
CA ILE A 705 -11.31 -17.14 24.32
C ILE A 705 -10.74 -16.82 25.71
N LYS A 706 -9.47 -16.39 25.73
CA LYS A 706 -8.79 -15.98 26.97
C LYS A 706 -9.34 -14.63 27.46
N THR A 707 -9.28 -14.40 28.76
CA THR A 707 -9.94 -13.28 29.44
C THR A 707 -8.95 -12.44 30.23
N GLU A 708 -9.17 -11.12 30.28
CA GLU A 708 -8.25 -10.16 30.91
C GLU A 708 -8.75 -9.74 32.30
N ASN A 709 -8.13 -10.32 33.34
CA ASN A 709 -8.43 -10.12 34.76
C ASN A 709 -9.77 -10.73 35.26
N GLN A 710 -10.43 -11.61 34.50
CA GLN A 710 -11.59 -12.39 34.98
C GLN A 710 -11.21 -13.80 35.46
N SER A 711 -12.08 -14.38 36.28
CA SER A 711 -11.88 -15.68 36.93
C SER A 711 -11.88 -16.91 36.01
N LEU A 712 -12.41 -16.78 34.78
CA LEU A 712 -12.69 -17.89 33.86
C LEU A 712 -12.58 -17.41 32.40
N PRO A 713 -12.16 -18.26 31.45
CA PRO A 713 -12.26 -18.00 30.01
C PRO A 713 -13.71 -18.15 29.51
N LEU A 714 -13.98 -17.62 28.32
CA LEU A 714 -15.22 -17.86 27.58
C LEU A 714 -15.03 -19.04 26.61
N CYS A 715 -16.11 -19.78 26.35
CA CYS A 715 -16.12 -20.88 25.39
C CYS A 715 -17.40 -20.91 24.55
N PHE A 716 -17.30 -21.42 23.33
CA PHE A 716 -18.40 -21.53 22.38
C PHE A 716 -18.18 -22.72 21.44
N ASP A 717 -19.26 -23.26 20.86
CA ASP A 717 -19.23 -24.46 20.02
C ASP A 717 -19.61 -24.16 18.56
N ILE A 718 -18.71 -24.45 17.62
CA ILE A 718 -19.02 -24.49 16.17
C ILE A 718 -19.46 -25.92 15.79
N LYS A 719 -20.46 -26.06 14.92
CA LYS A 719 -21.03 -27.36 14.51
C LYS A 719 -20.66 -27.70 13.07
N GLY A 720 -20.16 -28.92 12.84
CA GLY A 720 -20.05 -29.51 11.50
C GLY A 720 -18.77 -29.19 10.71
N ASP A 721 -18.84 -29.42 9.40
CA ASP A 721 -17.69 -29.44 8.46
C ASP A 721 -17.38 -28.07 7.88
N VAL A 722 -17.15 -27.10 8.76
CA VAL A 722 -17.00 -25.68 8.40
C VAL A 722 -15.54 -25.38 8.00
N ARG A 723 -15.37 -24.55 6.95
CA ARG A 723 -14.11 -23.88 6.64
C ARG A 723 -14.12 -22.51 7.29
N LEU A 724 -13.07 -22.17 8.04
CA LEU A 724 -13.00 -20.97 8.86
C LEU A 724 -11.80 -20.10 8.52
N LYS A 725 -12.01 -18.77 8.50
CA LYS A 725 -10.99 -17.72 8.48
C LYS A 725 -10.29 -17.70 9.84
N LEU A 726 -9.10 -18.29 9.92
CA LEU A 726 -8.34 -18.40 11.16
C LEU A 726 -7.56 -17.13 11.44
N LEU A 727 -6.88 -16.63 10.40
CA LEU A 727 -6.16 -15.36 10.42
C LEU A 727 -6.25 -14.73 9.03
N HIS A 728 -6.48 -13.43 8.98
CA HIS A 728 -6.32 -12.61 7.77
C HIS A 728 -5.56 -11.35 8.16
N HIS A 729 -4.45 -11.07 7.47
CA HIS A 729 -3.62 -9.89 7.71
C HIS A 729 -3.69 -8.90 6.53
N PRO A 730 -4.53 -7.85 6.60
CA PRO A 730 -4.83 -6.99 5.44
C PRO A 730 -3.62 -6.25 4.84
N SER A 731 -2.54 -6.10 5.60
CA SER A 731 -1.33 -5.35 5.25
C SER A 731 -0.11 -6.23 4.97
N GLY A 732 -0.28 -7.55 4.80
CA GLY A 732 0.83 -8.48 4.56
C GLY A 732 0.45 -9.83 3.96
N GLU A 733 -0.65 -9.90 3.20
CA GLU A 733 -1.10 -11.03 2.34
C GLU A 733 -1.32 -12.40 3.00
N LEU A 734 -0.98 -12.56 4.28
CA LEU A 734 -1.14 -13.80 5.05
C LEU A 734 -2.62 -14.12 5.31
N ILE A 735 -3.17 -15.04 4.53
CA ILE A 735 -4.50 -15.62 4.71
C ILE A 735 -4.35 -17.07 5.20
N VAL A 736 -4.84 -17.35 6.40
CA VAL A 736 -4.85 -18.69 7.00
C VAL A 736 -6.29 -19.18 7.15
N ASN A 737 -6.64 -20.21 6.39
CA ASN A 737 -7.96 -20.85 6.42
C ASN A 737 -7.83 -22.28 6.96
N GLY A 738 -8.82 -22.71 7.76
CA GLY A 738 -8.81 -24.02 8.40
C GLY A 738 -10.12 -24.77 8.19
N LYS A 739 -10.05 -26.04 7.79
CA LYS A 739 -11.22 -26.91 7.70
C LYS A 739 -11.33 -27.81 8.92
N LEU A 740 -12.42 -27.64 9.67
CA LEU A 740 -12.77 -28.51 10.80
C LEU A 740 -13.09 -29.93 10.33
N GLN A 741 -12.95 -30.92 11.21
CA GLN A 741 -13.24 -32.32 10.90
C GLN A 741 -14.39 -32.86 11.75
N LYS A 742 -15.44 -33.39 11.08
CA LYS A 742 -16.72 -33.90 11.63
C LYS A 742 -16.65 -34.89 12.81
N ASP A 743 -15.47 -35.33 13.21
CA ASP A 743 -15.24 -36.46 14.12
C ASP A 743 -13.97 -36.38 14.99
N ASN A 744 -13.14 -35.32 14.88
CA ASN A 744 -11.86 -35.19 15.61
C ASN A 744 -11.74 -33.97 16.53
N GLY A 745 -12.71 -33.05 16.56
CA GLY A 745 -12.71 -31.90 17.49
C GLY A 745 -11.81 -30.72 17.10
N GLY A 746 -10.88 -30.86 16.14
CA GLY A 746 -10.08 -29.77 15.58
C GLY A 746 -10.01 -29.76 14.05
N PHE A 747 -8.94 -29.18 13.51
CA PHE A 747 -8.77 -28.98 12.06
C PHE A 747 -8.16 -30.21 11.38
N LYS A 748 -8.69 -30.58 10.21
CA LYS A 748 -8.11 -31.61 9.33
C LYS A 748 -6.96 -31.08 8.48
N ARG A 749 -7.14 -29.85 7.99
CA ARG A 749 -6.35 -29.19 6.96
C ARG A 749 -6.31 -27.70 7.24
N ILE A 750 -5.14 -27.09 7.18
CA ILE A 750 -4.93 -25.66 7.32
C ILE A 750 -4.14 -25.19 6.09
N VAL A 751 -4.70 -24.25 5.34
CA VAL A 751 -4.04 -23.68 4.16
C VAL A 751 -3.62 -22.26 4.50
N ILE A 752 -2.35 -21.96 4.18
CA ILE A 752 -1.70 -20.66 4.36
C ILE A 752 -1.42 -20.15 2.94
N HIS A 753 -2.20 -19.17 2.47
CA HIS A 753 -1.92 -18.51 1.19
C HIS A 753 -0.92 -17.38 1.42
N LEU A 754 -0.03 -17.23 0.43
CA LEU A 754 1.01 -16.21 0.41
C LEU A 754 0.79 -15.23 -0.73
N ASP A 755 0.33 -15.75 -1.87
CA ASP A 755 -0.14 -15.00 -3.04
C ASP A 755 -1.16 -15.86 -3.81
N ILE A 756 -1.71 -15.36 -4.93
CA ILE A 756 -2.74 -16.06 -5.74
C ILE A 756 -2.27 -17.37 -6.39
N PHE A 757 -0.96 -17.60 -6.51
CA PHE A 757 -0.36 -18.82 -7.06
C PHE A 757 0.25 -19.71 -5.96
N THR A 758 0.76 -19.10 -4.88
CA THR A 758 1.57 -19.74 -3.84
C THR A 758 0.78 -20.00 -2.55
N SER A 759 0.70 -21.28 -2.16
CA SER A 759 0.08 -21.67 -0.89
C SER A 759 0.76 -22.87 -0.23
N ILE A 760 0.75 -22.89 1.11
CA ILE A 760 1.25 -23.98 1.94
C ILE A 760 0.05 -24.68 2.60
N ASP A 761 -0.15 -25.93 2.21
CA ASP A 761 -1.22 -26.80 2.69
C ASP A 761 -0.68 -27.77 3.76
N VAL A 762 -1.19 -27.66 4.98
CA VAL A 762 -0.80 -28.46 6.14
C VAL A 762 -1.91 -29.47 6.46
N ASP A 763 -1.61 -30.76 6.36
CA ASP A 763 -2.45 -31.85 6.89
C ASP A 763 -1.74 -32.57 8.05
N THR A 764 -2.42 -33.52 8.69
CA THR A 764 -1.90 -34.25 9.87
C THR A 764 -0.75 -35.24 9.58
N HIS A 765 -0.36 -35.40 8.32
CA HIS A 765 0.65 -36.33 7.82
C HIS A 765 1.74 -35.66 6.99
N ARG A 766 1.41 -34.65 6.17
CA ARG A 766 2.33 -33.93 5.27
C ARG A 766 2.13 -32.42 5.29
N ILE A 767 3.15 -31.70 4.85
CA ILE A 767 3.03 -30.33 4.33
C ILE A 767 3.16 -30.40 2.81
N THR A 768 2.34 -29.66 2.08
CA THR A 768 2.39 -29.53 0.62
C THR A 768 2.56 -28.07 0.26
N VAL A 769 3.65 -27.74 -0.43
CA VAL A 769 3.82 -26.42 -1.05
C VAL A 769 3.29 -26.50 -2.48
N LYS A 770 2.44 -25.54 -2.84
CA LYS A 770 2.02 -25.24 -4.21
C LYS A 770 2.64 -23.90 -4.59
N ASP A 771 3.33 -23.84 -5.71
CA ASP A 771 3.95 -22.63 -6.26
C ASP A 771 4.01 -22.70 -7.81
N LEU A 772 4.54 -21.67 -8.46
CA LEU A 772 4.70 -21.60 -9.93
C LEU A 772 5.61 -22.70 -10.51
N GLY A 773 6.44 -23.36 -9.70
CA GLY A 773 7.25 -24.52 -10.05
C GLY A 773 6.55 -25.87 -9.84
N GLY A 774 5.35 -25.89 -9.24
CA GLY A 774 4.49 -27.08 -9.12
C GLY A 774 4.07 -27.43 -7.70
N LEU A 775 4.02 -28.73 -7.40
CA LEU A 775 3.62 -29.28 -6.10
C LEU A 775 4.78 -30.03 -5.45
N ARG A 776 5.12 -29.67 -4.21
CA ARG A 776 6.22 -30.24 -3.42
C ARG A 776 5.68 -30.77 -2.09
N HIS A 777 5.97 -32.02 -1.74
CA HIS A 777 5.48 -32.68 -0.52
C HIS A 777 6.61 -32.91 0.50
N HIS A 778 6.32 -32.64 1.77
CA HIS A 778 7.26 -32.68 2.88
C HIS A 778 6.69 -33.52 4.04
N THR A 779 7.45 -34.50 4.51
CA THR A 779 7.00 -35.52 5.48
C THR A 779 7.97 -35.73 6.65
N GLY A 780 9.08 -34.99 6.73
CA GLY A 780 10.09 -35.11 7.78
C GLY A 780 10.16 -33.90 8.71
N ILE A 781 11.29 -33.79 9.41
CA ILE A 781 11.70 -32.57 10.12
C ILE A 781 12.32 -31.64 9.08
N ASP A 782 11.43 -30.96 8.35
CA ASP A 782 11.78 -30.13 7.19
C ASP A 782 11.73 -28.63 7.55
N LEU A 783 12.77 -27.88 7.15
CA LEU A 783 12.77 -26.42 7.09
C LEU A 783 12.32 -26.02 5.68
N ILE A 784 11.10 -25.46 5.59
CA ILE A 784 10.45 -25.10 4.33
C ILE A 784 10.32 -23.58 4.28
N THR A 785 11.02 -22.93 3.35
CA THR A 785 10.88 -21.49 3.10
C THR A 785 10.22 -21.25 1.75
N VAL A 786 9.17 -20.44 1.73
CA VAL A 786 8.37 -20.10 0.55
C VAL A 786 8.04 -18.61 0.64
N GLY A 787 8.52 -17.80 -0.31
CA GLY A 787 8.41 -16.35 -0.23
C GLY A 787 9.01 -15.80 1.08
N SER A 788 8.23 -15.00 1.81
CA SER A 788 8.55 -14.46 3.14
C SER A 788 8.26 -15.41 4.30
N VAL A 789 7.65 -16.59 4.05
CA VAL A 789 7.15 -17.48 5.09
C VAL A 789 8.05 -18.69 5.28
N THR A 790 8.40 -18.94 6.54
CA THR A 790 9.19 -20.11 6.96
C THR A 790 8.32 -21.03 7.81
N VAL A 791 8.27 -22.29 7.41
CA VAL A 791 7.54 -23.37 8.09
C VAL A 791 8.52 -24.44 8.51
N ILE A 792 8.64 -24.67 9.82
CA ILE A 792 9.50 -25.70 10.41
C ILE A 792 8.62 -26.81 10.97
N ARG A 793 8.71 -28.01 10.41
CA ARG A 793 8.02 -29.18 10.98
C ARG A 793 8.87 -29.84 12.06
N ARG A 794 8.25 -30.12 13.21
CA ARG A 794 8.77 -30.95 14.32
C ARG A 794 7.75 -32.06 14.62
N ASP A 795 8.04 -32.94 15.57
CA ASP A 795 7.26 -34.18 15.79
C ASP A 795 5.80 -33.95 16.24
N GLN A 796 5.54 -32.88 17.01
CA GLN A 796 4.21 -32.52 17.52
C GLN A 796 3.80 -31.06 17.27
N GLU A 797 4.66 -30.27 16.59
CA GLU A 797 4.38 -28.87 16.28
C GLU A 797 4.93 -28.47 14.91
N ILE A 798 4.25 -27.53 14.26
CA ILE A 798 4.67 -26.92 13.00
C ILE A 798 4.75 -25.40 13.24
N ASP A 799 5.97 -24.88 13.21
CA ASP A 799 6.32 -23.49 13.54
C ASP A 799 6.25 -22.65 12.24
N VAL A 800 5.27 -21.77 12.13
CA VAL A 800 5.01 -20.91 10.96
C VAL A 800 5.38 -19.47 11.33
N THR A 801 6.41 -18.93 10.69
CA THR A 801 6.84 -17.53 10.88
C THR A 801 6.69 -16.77 9.57
N ALA A 802 5.99 -15.64 9.62
CA ALA A 802 5.61 -14.81 8.48
C ALA A 802 5.70 -13.33 8.89
N GLY A 803 6.75 -12.63 8.46
CA GLY A 803 7.01 -11.25 8.92
C GLY A 803 7.18 -11.17 10.44
N ASP A 804 6.35 -10.35 11.09
CA ASP A 804 6.27 -10.23 12.55
C ASP A 804 5.37 -11.29 13.22
N THR A 805 4.64 -12.07 12.44
CA THR A 805 3.64 -13.01 12.93
C THR A 805 4.23 -14.40 13.09
N ARG A 806 4.02 -15.01 14.27
CA ARG A 806 4.43 -16.40 14.54
C ARG A 806 3.23 -17.22 15.01
N MET A 807 2.82 -18.17 14.18
CA MET A 807 1.78 -19.16 14.46
C MET A 807 2.42 -20.53 14.66
N VAL A 808 2.06 -21.24 15.72
CA VAL A 808 2.44 -22.65 15.92
C VAL A 808 1.19 -23.50 15.75
N ILE A 809 1.23 -24.46 14.82
CA ILE A 809 0.18 -25.45 14.63
C ILE A 809 0.57 -26.70 15.42
N LEU A 810 -0.18 -27.00 16.48
CA LEU A 810 0.03 -28.18 17.31
C LEU A 810 -0.68 -29.40 16.72
N LEU A 811 0.00 -30.55 16.70
CA LEU A 811 -0.52 -31.83 16.24
C LEU A 811 -1.00 -32.65 17.44
N HIS A 812 -2.29 -32.53 17.75
CA HIS A 812 -2.94 -33.24 18.85
C HIS A 812 -3.44 -34.62 18.39
N GLU A 813 -3.53 -35.57 19.32
CA GLU A 813 -4.16 -36.88 19.10
C GLU A 813 -5.21 -37.15 20.18
N ARG A 814 -6.42 -37.56 19.76
CA ARG A 814 -7.52 -37.94 20.66
C ARG A 814 -8.23 -39.17 20.10
N ASN A 815 -8.48 -40.17 20.95
CA ASN A 815 -9.14 -41.43 20.57
C ASN A 815 -8.47 -42.15 19.36
N GLY A 816 -7.13 -42.12 19.29
CA GLY A 816 -6.36 -42.72 18.19
C GLY A 816 -6.41 -41.95 16.86
N ARG A 817 -6.77 -40.66 16.90
CA ARG A 817 -6.97 -39.84 15.69
C ARG A 817 -6.34 -38.46 15.86
N LYS A 818 -5.57 -38.04 14.86
CA LYS A 818 -4.83 -36.76 14.87
C LYS A 818 -5.64 -35.60 14.29
N PHE A 819 -5.38 -34.40 14.80
CA PHE A 819 -5.90 -33.14 14.29
C PHE A 819 -4.92 -31.99 14.54
N LEU A 820 -5.08 -30.92 13.76
CA LEU A 820 -4.29 -29.69 13.87
C LEU A 820 -5.01 -28.69 14.77
N TRP A 821 -4.26 -27.94 15.57
CA TRP A 821 -4.75 -26.79 16.32
C TRP A 821 -3.78 -25.59 16.20
N PRO A 822 -4.15 -24.53 15.47
CA PRO A 822 -3.29 -23.36 15.24
C PRO A 822 -3.34 -22.39 16.41
N VAL A 823 -2.20 -21.77 16.73
CA VAL A 823 -2.02 -20.89 17.88
C VAL A 823 -1.09 -19.73 17.53
N LEU A 824 -1.54 -18.48 17.67
CA LEU A 824 -0.62 -17.34 17.61
C LEU A 824 0.26 -17.30 18.88
N ARG A 825 1.58 -17.24 18.67
CA ARG A 825 2.62 -17.05 19.70
C ARG A 825 3.18 -15.64 19.68
N LEU A 826 3.30 -15.05 18.48
CA LEU A 826 3.51 -13.63 18.28
C LEU A 826 2.37 -13.14 17.37
N LYS A 827 1.57 -12.19 17.84
CA LYS A 827 0.52 -11.55 17.05
C LYS A 827 1.18 -10.52 16.11
N PRO A 828 0.57 -10.24 14.93
CA PRO A 828 0.96 -9.10 14.11
C PRO A 828 0.89 -7.77 14.88
N SER A 829 1.73 -6.84 14.47
CA SER A 829 1.82 -5.48 15.02
C SER A 829 0.68 -4.58 14.53
N ASP A 830 0.05 -4.92 13.40
CA ASP A 830 -1.14 -4.25 12.88
C ASP A 830 -2.37 -4.58 13.75
N SER A 831 -3.08 -3.53 14.19
CA SER A 831 -4.29 -3.66 15.01
C SER A 831 -5.48 -4.28 14.28
N ASN A 832 -5.41 -4.42 12.96
CA ASN A 832 -6.53 -4.71 12.06
C ASN A 832 -6.60 -6.17 11.57
N ALA A 833 -5.77 -7.06 12.12
CA ALA A 833 -5.83 -8.49 11.81
C ALA A 833 -7.20 -9.11 12.18
N GLU A 834 -7.75 -9.92 11.29
CA GLU A 834 -9.06 -10.58 11.44
C GLU A 834 -8.95 -12.10 11.54
N GLY A 835 -10.07 -12.77 11.85
CA GLY A 835 -10.15 -14.22 12.00
C GLY A 835 -10.14 -14.70 13.46
N ILE A 836 -10.44 -15.98 13.67
CA ILE A 836 -10.67 -16.56 15.02
C ILE A 836 -9.41 -16.50 15.91
N LEU A 837 -8.20 -16.53 15.33
CA LEU A 837 -6.94 -16.43 16.08
C LEU A 837 -6.57 -14.99 16.44
N ALA A 838 -7.05 -14.01 15.65
CA ALA A 838 -6.76 -12.60 15.87
C ALA A 838 -7.50 -12.01 17.08
N LEU A 839 -8.63 -12.62 17.48
CA LEU A 839 -9.51 -12.21 18.58
C LEU A 839 -8.73 -11.65 19.79
N LYS A 840 -9.14 -10.46 20.24
CA LYS A 840 -8.62 -9.84 21.47
C LYS A 840 -9.18 -10.58 22.69
N PRO A 841 -8.46 -10.63 23.82
CA PRO A 841 -9.00 -11.23 25.04
C PRO A 841 -10.33 -10.61 25.43
N ALA A 842 -11.25 -11.43 25.93
CA ALA A 842 -12.57 -10.96 26.33
C ALA A 842 -12.51 -10.32 27.72
N ILE A 843 -13.24 -9.21 27.87
CA ILE A 843 -13.48 -8.54 29.15
C ILE A 843 -14.98 -8.64 29.41
N TYR A 844 -15.36 -9.05 30.62
CA TYR A 844 -16.76 -9.20 31.00
C TYR A 844 -17.02 -8.83 32.47
N GLU A 845 -18.22 -8.33 32.74
CA GLU A 845 -18.76 -8.10 34.09
C GLU A 845 -19.82 -9.17 34.42
N LYS A 846 -20.03 -9.49 35.71
CA LYS A 846 -21.09 -10.44 36.15
C LYS A 846 -22.27 -9.64 36.68
N VAL A 847 -23.42 -9.68 36.00
CA VAL A 847 -24.57 -8.81 36.32
C VAL A 847 -25.58 -9.49 37.24
N GLN A 848 -25.93 -10.75 36.96
CA GLN A 848 -26.87 -11.55 37.74
C GLN A 848 -26.39 -13.00 37.90
N GLN A 849 -26.86 -13.66 38.96
CA GLN A 849 -26.48 -15.04 39.31
C GLN A 849 -27.68 -16.01 39.46
N THR A 850 -28.92 -15.51 39.45
CA THR A 850 -30.13 -16.33 39.61
C THR A 850 -31.29 -15.76 38.77
N PRO A 851 -32.10 -16.59 38.08
CA PRO A 851 -31.96 -18.04 37.94
C PRO A 851 -30.87 -18.48 36.93
N SER A 852 -30.48 -17.60 36.01
CA SER A 852 -29.33 -17.77 35.11
C SER A 852 -28.14 -16.90 35.55
N THR A 853 -26.93 -17.27 35.12
CA THR A 853 -25.78 -16.36 35.22
C THR A 853 -25.72 -15.50 33.98
N LYS A 854 -25.62 -14.17 34.15
CA LYS A 854 -25.48 -13.21 33.05
C LYS A 854 -24.15 -12.51 33.08
N LEU A 855 -23.50 -12.44 31.92
CA LEU A 855 -22.29 -11.65 31.71
C LEU A 855 -22.62 -10.42 30.85
N LYS A 856 -22.06 -9.27 31.18
CA LYS A 856 -22.08 -8.08 30.31
C LYS A 856 -20.79 -8.04 29.48
N ILE A 857 -20.92 -7.98 28.16
CA ILE A 857 -19.81 -7.86 27.20
C ILE A 857 -20.18 -6.77 26.19
N LYS A 858 -19.35 -5.71 26.08
CA LYS A 858 -19.59 -4.53 25.22
C LYS A 858 -21.06 -4.06 25.22
N ASP A 859 -21.57 -3.83 26.43
CA ASP A 859 -22.93 -3.35 26.70
C ASP A 859 -24.10 -4.28 26.30
N GLN A 860 -23.83 -5.54 25.95
CA GLN A 860 -24.83 -6.61 25.83
C GLN A 860 -24.82 -7.52 27.05
N GLU A 861 -25.99 -7.83 27.62
CA GLU A 861 -26.16 -8.92 28.58
C GLU A 861 -26.35 -10.26 27.85
N ILE A 862 -25.55 -11.26 28.21
CA ILE A 862 -25.56 -12.60 27.62
C ILE A 862 -25.76 -13.62 28.75
N ASP A 863 -26.78 -14.46 28.62
CA ASP A 863 -26.99 -15.62 29.49
C ASP A 863 -25.93 -16.69 29.20
N VAL A 864 -25.27 -17.18 30.26
CA VAL A 864 -24.18 -18.16 30.17
C VAL A 864 -24.41 -19.38 31.05
N THR A 865 -23.82 -20.51 30.64
CA THR A 865 -23.79 -21.75 31.43
C THR A 865 -22.38 -22.13 31.81
N ARG A 866 -22.21 -22.86 32.92
CA ARG A 866 -20.91 -23.49 33.24
C ARG A 866 -20.67 -24.68 32.32
N SER A 867 -19.47 -24.78 31.78
CA SER A 867 -19.01 -25.96 31.04
C SER A 867 -17.49 -26.08 31.13
N ASP A 868 -16.94 -27.13 30.52
CA ASP A 868 -15.50 -27.37 30.47
C ASP A 868 -14.99 -27.42 29.02
N ALA A 869 -13.72 -27.06 28.82
CA ALA A 869 -13.06 -27.05 27.51
C ALA A 869 -11.56 -27.40 27.66
N ALA A 870 -10.99 -28.12 26.69
CA ALA A 870 -9.54 -28.39 26.68
C ALA A 870 -8.78 -27.23 26.01
N ASP A 871 -7.76 -26.68 26.68
CA ASP A 871 -6.89 -25.65 26.08
C ASP A 871 -5.87 -26.28 25.12
N TYR A 872 -6.33 -26.60 23.91
CA TYR A 872 -5.50 -27.07 22.81
C TYR A 872 -4.43 -26.04 22.36
N SER A 873 -4.37 -24.83 22.93
CA SER A 873 -3.23 -23.91 22.72
C SER A 873 -1.93 -24.33 23.44
N ILE A 874 -1.99 -25.41 24.23
CA ILE A 874 -0.89 -26.03 24.96
C ILE A 874 -0.83 -27.52 24.59
N VAL A 875 0.36 -28.10 24.39
CA VAL A 875 0.55 -29.51 24.00
C VAL A 875 -0.15 -30.49 24.96
N ALA A 876 -0.15 -30.19 26.27
CA ALA A 876 -0.81 -31.02 27.29
C ALA A 876 -2.35 -30.94 27.29
N ALA A 877 -2.97 -30.06 26.48
CA ALA A 877 -4.41 -29.87 26.32
C ALA A 877 -5.24 -29.90 27.64
N PRO A 878 -4.87 -29.13 28.68
CA PRO A 878 -5.52 -29.21 29.99
C PRO A 878 -6.98 -28.78 29.94
N THR A 879 -7.85 -29.50 30.64
CA THR A 879 -9.26 -29.13 30.79
C THR A 879 -9.41 -27.93 31.74
N LEU A 880 -10.06 -26.87 31.26
CA LEU A 880 -10.38 -25.65 31.99
C LEU A 880 -11.90 -25.47 32.06
N GLY A 881 -12.41 -25.07 33.22
CA GLY A 881 -13.79 -24.61 33.36
C GLY A 881 -13.98 -23.25 32.68
N CYS A 882 -15.07 -23.07 31.96
CA CYS A 882 -15.37 -21.90 31.15
C CYS A 882 -16.85 -21.47 31.24
N TRP A 883 -17.17 -20.29 30.72
CA TRP A 883 -18.54 -19.84 30.47
C TRP A 883 -18.93 -20.14 29.03
N LEU A 884 -19.91 -21.03 28.85
CA LEU A 884 -20.44 -21.43 27.55
C LEU A 884 -21.57 -20.50 27.10
N MET A 885 -21.44 -19.98 25.88
CA MET A 885 -22.37 -19.09 25.19
C MET A 885 -22.46 -19.42 23.68
N SER A 886 -23.28 -18.68 22.92
CA SER A 886 -23.36 -18.82 21.46
C SER A 886 -22.07 -18.36 20.77
N ALA A 887 -21.82 -18.83 19.55
CA ALA A 887 -20.62 -18.43 18.80
C ALA A 887 -20.63 -16.93 18.49
N GLU A 888 -21.78 -16.40 18.09
CA GLU A 888 -22.00 -14.99 17.75
C GLU A 888 -21.80 -14.09 18.99
N SER A 889 -22.25 -14.56 20.15
CA SER A 889 -22.06 -13.90 21.45
C SER A 889 -20.58 -13.80 21.82
N ALA A 890 -19.82 -14.88 21.62
CA ALA A 890 -18.39 -14.94 21.92
C ALA A 890 -17.52 -14.17 20.90
N LEU A 891 -17.89 -14.22 19.62
CA LEU A 891 -17.20 -13.55 18.51
C LEU A 891 -17.55 -12.07 18.40
N GLN A 892 -18.67 -11.63 18.99
CA GLN A 892 -19.20 -10.26 18.94
C GLN A 892 -19.45 -9.77 17.50
N ARG A 893 -19.75 -10.73 16.61
CA ARG A 893 -20.06 -10.62 15.16
C ARG A 893 -20.82 -11.88 14.72
N PRO A 894 -21.53 -11.89 13.59
CA PRO A 894 -22.09 -13.12 13.01
C PRO A 894 -21.00 -14.19 12.80
N LEU A 895 -21.37 -15.48 12.94
CA LEU A 895 -20.44 -16.58 12.67
C LEU A 895 -20.01 -16.62 11.18
N ASP A 896 -20.91 -16.22 10.27
CA ASP A 896 -20.67 -16.24 8.83
C ASP A 896 -19.51 -15.33 8.37
N ASP A 897 -19.21 -14.24 9.09
CA ASP A 897 -18.04 -13.38 8.87
C ASP A 897 -16.70 -14.15 8.92
N PHE A 898 -16.70 -15.28 9.63
CA PHE A 898 -15.57 -16.17 9.83
C PHE A 898 -15.65 -17.44 8.96
N ILE A 899 -16.72 -17.67 8.21
CA ILE A 899 -16.85 -18.80 7.28
C ILE A 899 -16.24 -18.42 5.93
N VAL A 900 -15.58 -19.37 5.27
CA VAL A 900 -14.98 -19.17 3.93
C VAL A 900 -15.50 -20.20 2.93
N ALA A 901 -15.75 -19.77 1.69
CA ALA A 901 -16.28 -20.63 0.64
C ALA A 901 -15.27 -21.72 0.23
N GLU A 902 -13.99 -21.37 0.11
CA GLU A 902 -12.90 -22.28 -0.25
C GLU A 902 -11.83 -22.33 0.87
N LEU A 903 -10.78 -23.13 0.67
CA LEU A 903 -9.68 -23.29 1.63
C LEU A 903 -8.44 -22.54 1.17
#